data_AF-A0AAD9MCV3-F1
#
_entry.id   AF-A0AAD9MCV3-F1
#
_cell.length_a   1.000
_cell.length_b   1.000
_cell.length_c   1.000
_cell.angle_alpha   90.00
_cell.angle_beta   90.00
_cell.angle_gamma   90.00
#
_symmetry.space_group_name_H-M   'P 1'
#
loop_
_entity.id
_entity.type
_entity.pdbx_description
1 polymer ?
#
loop_
_entity_poly.entity_id
_entity_poly.type
_entity_poly.pdbx_seq_one_letter_code
_entity_poly.pdbx_strand_id
1 'polypeptide(L)'
;MRRSLRKARPSRGCYTEAMAIEREAGGDSASEFDADAAVELADADADAAMTGTDEDDNGDLEAPCRAAREKRTPADGSSGGKSHHQIPEFPLDPRYSARTYHGPLRRDSRHNALRRIMYGPDFKRIRLIWEVEMRFAAFATLPPRWALEDPHGVMPSPWVPDRFEADEAEAALRWYAALRAEMDRGRLQRSREVPAAEALLPRPPGPLALLTGPLGRQVETGLRPGTALSVVQSGLPVSEAGDVEEAAPNGWFLDLGGIPLAMAWTPTLATDTGDEVPLQLLAISAVPFEDQTWSTMKRKEEATDGTKDCESVGSIQFWSFQGKKTPGQVVAPSCALPTLKFVKSFGWGRPRRLQWCPVPLTPAGSYGLLAVLCGDGKARVLDIRLGSKTTGAVQHEWIESAITLGELNEYLSEVTCLSWVNANRIVLGHRDGCITLWSVHPRRLLQRIPVQSSYVLEVCSGYPSYPYLVASVPVSGCVTVTDLARPPSAEATYVPIQGFNFQPNTLCWCELLHGWVAAYPTTTTGLAFLHARFPSQPKSVFSGSHNLMSASTGSAHPYLLVGCADGSVWSASLVASLFRERKMPVWKQEVFENEYRPPADGGSTSTSTLRGAVRVLQGFVPETNIEPTRSVFKDYRLQAALERAGAPTKGKKRDRPREAFVDDSEASGGEAETAAADEGQRPVEFMDYLDARVVMHEPLTRVTVVAWNPNLDFSCWAAVAMGSGLVRVMDMGVE
;
A
#
# COMPACT_ATOMS: atom_id res chain seq x y z
N MET A 1 -3.84 -37.45 -49.36
CA MET A 1 -2.86 -37.29 -50.45
C MET A 1 -2.65 -35.78 -50.63
N ARG A 2 -1.56 -35.16 -50.17
CA ARG A 2 -0.23 -34.99 -50.81
C ARG A 2 -0.27 -34.42 -52.24
N ARG A 3 0.49 -33.31 -52.42
CA ARG A 3 0.84 -32.58 -53.66
C ARG A 3 -0.27 -31.66 -54.23
N SER A 4 0.02 -30.45 -54.75
CA SER A 4 1.32 -29.81 -55.01
C SER A 4 1.20 -28.30 -55.35
N LEU A 5 2.11 -27.45 -54.80
CA LEU A 5 2.93 -26.39 -55.45
C LEU A 5 2.26 -25.37 -56.43
N ARG A 6 2.67 -24.09 -56.59
CA ARG A 6 3.92 -23.37 -56.24
C ARG A 6 3.73 -21.83 -56.39
N LYS A 7 4.57 -21.05 -55.69
CA LYS A 7 5.21 -19.73 -56.03
C LYS A 7 4.63 -18.91 -57.23
N ALA A 8 4.46 -17.59 -57.19
CA ALA A 8 5.49 -16.58 -56.85
C ALA A 8 4.96 -15.12 -56.73
N ARG A 9 5.60 -14.30 -55.87
CA ARG A 9 5.73 -12.82 -55.95
C ARG A 9 7.05 -12.50 -56.72
N PRO A 10 7.41 -11.25 -57.16
CA PRO A 10 7.18 -9.96 -56.46
C PRO A 10 7.09 -8.65 -57.31
N SER A 11 7.19 -7.50 -56.61
CA SER A 11 7.59 -6.14 -57.08
C SER A 11 6.49 -5.27 -57.75
N ARG A 12 6.49 -3.92 -57.67
CA ARG A 12 7.28 -2.92 -56.88
C ARG A 12 6.60 -1.52 -56.96
N GLY A 13 6.56 -0.76 -55.85
CA GLY A 13 6.28 0.71 -55.81
C GLY A 13 4.90 1.18 -56.31
N CYS A 14 4.47 2.44 -56.17
CA CYS A 14 4.77 3.54 -55.24
C CYS A 14 3.90 4.75 -55.70
N TYR A 15 3.20 5.41 -54.76
CA TYR A 15 2.62 6.78 -54.82
C TYR A 15 1.71 7.25 -55.99
N THR A 16 0.50 7.66 -55.60
CA THR A 16 -0.22 8.92 -55.96
C THR A 16 -1.50 8.89 -55.08
N GLU A 17 -1.70 9.73 -54.07
CA GLU A 17 -1.88 11.20 -54.00
C GLU A 17 -3.33 11.67 -54.25
N ALA A 18 -3.85 12.42 -53.27
CA ALA A 18 -4.98 13.36 -53.26
C ALA A 18 -6.36 13.01 -53.88
N MET A 19 -7.39 13.07 -53.04
CA MET A 19 -8.63 13.80 -53.38
C MET A 19 -9.12 14.62 -52.17
N ALA A 20 -9.38 15.90 -52.42
CA ALA A 20 -10.19 16.76 -51.57
C ALA A 20 -11.59 16.87 -52.19
N ILE A 21 -12.64 16.96 -51.38
CA ILE A 21 -14.00 17.35 -51.80
C ILE A 21 -14.55 18.37 -50.78
N GLU A 22 -15.43 19.23 -51.29
CA GLU A 22 -15.74 20.58 -50.79
C GLU A 22 -16.84 20.65 -49.73
N ARG A 23 -17.07 21.88 -49.23
CA ARG A 23 -18.18 22.29 -48.35
C ARG A 23 -19.42 22.67 -49.18
N GLU A 24 -20.60 22.51 -48.56
CA GLU A 24 -21.73 23.47 -48.48
C GLU A 24 -22.93 22.76 -47.79
N ALA A 25 -24.00 23.41 -47.29
CA ALA A 25 -24.14 24.60 -46.44
C ALA A 25 -25.62 24.71 -45.96
N GLY A 26 -25.86 25.22 -44.74
CA GLY A 26 -27.14 25.83 -44.30
C GLY A 26 -28.25 24.92 -43.73
N GLY A 27 -28.93 25.38 -42.67
CA GLY A 27 -30.19 24.82 -42.15
C GLY A 27 -30.35 24.90 -40.62
N ASP A 28 -30.95 25.99 -40.12
CA ASP A 28 -31.11 26.27 -38.67
C ASP A 28 -32.21 25.47 -37.95
N SER A 29 -31.98 25.18 -36.65
CA SER A 29 -32.94 25.49 -35.57
C SER A 29 -32.33 25.31 -34.17
N ALA A 30 -32.22 26.45 -33.46
CA ALA A 30 -32.47 26.74 -32.02
C ALA A 30 -32.86 25.56 -31.08
N SER A 31 -32.51 25.53 -29.77
CA SER A 31 -31.87 26.49 -28.83
C SER A 31 -31.19 25.71 -27.66
N GLU A 32 -30.66 26.23 -26.53
CA GLU A 32 -30.41 27.57 -25.91
C GLU A 32 -29.20 27.40 -24.91
N PHE A 33 -28.27 28.36 -24.81
CA PHE A 33 -27.92 29.23 -23.65
C PHE A 33 -27.86 28.60 -22.23
N ASP A 34 -26.90 28.89 -21.34
CA ASP A 34 -25.77 29.86 -21.27
C ASP A 34 -24.51 29.14 -20.69
N ALA A 35 -23.24 29.43 -21.01
CA ALA A 35 -22.46 30.68 -21.15
C ALA A 35 -21.90 31.25 -19.82
N ASP A 36 -20.58 31.10 -19.62
CA ASP A 36 -19.75 31.91 -18.70
C ASP A 36 -18.25 31.63 -18.97
N ALA A 37 -17.72 32.15 -20.10
CA ALA A 37 -16.31 31.93 -20.50
C ALA A 37 -15.75 33.00 -21.49
N ALA A 38 -15.71 34.26 -21.07
CA ALA A 38 -14.84 35.33 -21.59
C ALA A 38 -14.76 36.35 -20.44
N VAL A 39 -13.67 37.04 -20.07
CA VAL A 39 -12.62 37.82 -20.76
C VAL A 39 -11.46 37.90 -19.71
N GLU A 40 -10.15 38.02 -19.95
CA GLU A 40 -9.37 38.79 -20.93
C GLU A 40 -7.96 38.18 -21.14
N LEU A 41 -7.34 38.44 -22.29
CA LEU A 41 -5.91 38.20 -22.56
C LEU A 41 -5.38 39.33 -23.45
N ALA A 42 -4.76 40.33 -22.84
CA ALA A 42 -3.95 41.42 -23.42
C ALA A 42 -3.23 42.10 -22.22
N ASP A 43 -2.02 42.65 -22.28
CA ASP A 43 -1.13 42.95 -23.39
C ASP A 43 0.32 42.53 -23.09
N ALA A 44 1.15 42.53 -24.13
CA ALA A 44 2.60 42.62 -24.01
C ALA A 44 3.07 43.82 -24.84
N ASP A 45 3.99 44.65 -24.30
CA ASP A 45 5.20 45.04 -25.05
C ASP A 45 6.21 45.89 -24.25
N ALA A 46 7.48 45.69 -24.63
CA ALA A 46 8.59 46.64 -24.76
C ALA A 46 9.05 47.58 -23.60
N ASP A 47 10.21 47.19 -23.05
CA ASP A 47 11.49 47.94 -23.10
C ASP A 47 11.90 49.10 -22.15
N ALA A 48 13.21 49.02 -21.90
CA ALA A 48 14.20 50.08 -21.64
C ALA A 48 14.39 50.65 -20.22
N ALA A 49 15.67 50.77 -19.87
CA ALA A 49 16.18 51.40 -18.64
C ALA A 49 16.33 52.92 -18.79
N MET A 50 16.40 53.65 -17.67
CA MET A 50 17.59 54.43 -17.26
C MET A 50 17.37 55.23 -15.94
N THR A 51 18.44 55.26 -15.16
CA THR A 51 18.89 56.17 -14.07
C THR A 51 18.18 57.51 -13.75
N GLY A 52 18.17 57.89 -12.46
CA GLY A 52 18.07 59.28 -11.96
C GLY A 52 17.05 59.44 -10.80
N THR A 53 17.45 59.38 -9.52
CA THR A 53 17.83 60.51 -8.64
C THR A 53 16.72 61.52 -8.32
N ASP A 54 16.23 61.43 -7.08
CA ASP A 54 15.90 62.49 -6.10
C ASP A 54 15.34 63.85 -6.58
N GLU A 55 14.16 64.25 -6.07
CA GLU A 55 14.01 65.29 -5.02
C GLU A 55 12.52 65.53 -4.65
N ASP A 56 12.27 66.07 -3.45
CA ASP A 56 10.94 66.31 -2.86
C ASP A 56 10.22 67.56 -3.41
N ASP A 57 8.88 67.60 -3.38
CA ASP A 57 8.14 68.71 -2.70
C ASP A 57 6.67 68.35 -2.38
N ASN A 58 6.06 69.12 -1.45
CA ASN A 58 4.72 68.96 -0.89
C ASN A 58 3.62 69.70 -1.69
N GLY A 59 2.36 69.32 -1.45
CA GLY A 59 1.20 70.10 -1.88
C GLY A 59 -0.14 69.51 -1.44
N ASP A 60 -0.71 69.99 -0.32
CA ASP A 60 -2.06 69.66 0.13
C ASP A 60 -3.16 70.18 -0.82
N LEU A 61 -4.31 69.49 -0.90
CA LEU A 61 -5.62 69.99 -0.39
C LEU A 61 -6.84 69.16 -0.84
N GLU A 62 -7.62 68.78 0.17
CA GLU A 62 -9.10 68.57 0.21
C GLU A 62 -9.80 67.43 -0.56
N ALA A 63 -10.92 67.01 0.05
CA ALA A 63 -11.78 65.86 -0.27
C ALA A 63 -13.23 66.38 -0.55
N PRO A 64 -14.32 65.58 -0.58
CA PRO A 64 -14.45 64.12 -0.51
C PRO A 64 -15.43 63.49 -1.54
N CYS A 65 -15.36 62.17 -1.74
CA CYS A 65 -16.51 61.40 -2.24
C CYS A 65 -16.67 60.08 -1.48
N ARG A 66 -17.92 59.77 -1.08
CA ARG A 66 -18.26 58.61 -0.24
C ARG A 66 -18.31 57.34 -1.09
N ALA A 67 -17.51 56.33 -0.72
CA ALA A 67 -17.68 54.95 -1.18
C ALA A 67 -17.87 54.00 0.02
N ALA A 68 -18.50 52.86 -0.21
CA ALA A 68 -19.09 52.03 0.85
C ALA A 68 -18.05 51.38 1.78
N ARG A 69 -18.43 51.28 3.07
CA ARG A 69 -17.64 50.65 4.13
C ARG A 69 -17.75 49.12 4.03
N GLU A 70 -16.89 48.50 3.23
CA GLU A 70 -16.67 47.06 3.32
C GLU A 70 -16.13 46.68 4.70
N LYS A 71 -16.83 45.77 5.40
CA LYS A 71 -16.34 45.17 6.63
C LYS A 71 -15.30 44.11 6.29
N ARG A 72 -14.02 44.52 6.20
CA ARG A 72 -12.90 43.58 6.26
C ARG A 72 -12.96 42.80 7.58
N THR A 73 -13.09 41.48 7.49
CA THR A 73 -12.79 40.57 8.60
C THR A 73 -11.30 40.63 8.94
N PRO A 74 -10.91 40.45 10.21
CA PRO A 74 -9.55 40.71 10.65
C PRO A 74 -8.59 39.63 10.15
N ALA A 75 -7.55 40.04 9.43
CA ALA A 75 -6.36 39.22 9.23
C ALA A 75 -5.59 39.17 10.55
N ASP A 76 -5.42 37.96 11.10
CA ASP A 76 -4.71 37.73 12.36
C ASP A 76 -3.19 37.57 12.11
N GLY A 77 -2.35 38.18 12.95
CA GLY A 77 -0.92 37.85 13.04
C GLY A 77 0.11 38.62 12.18
N SER A 78 0.35 39.89 12.52
CA SER A 78 1.67 40.56 12.47
C SER A 78 2.54 40.52 11.19
N SER A 79 2.13 41.21 10.12
CA SER A 79 3.08 41.76 9.13
C SER A 79 3.65 43.12 9.59
N GLY A 80 4.38 43.12 10.72
CA GLY A 80 5.34 44.19 11.00
C GLY A 80 6.44 44.15 9.93
N GLY A 81 6.77 45.32 9.35
CA GLY A 81 7.54 45.42 8.11
C GLY A 81 8.84 44.60 8.11
N LYS A 82 8.85 43.49 7.35
CA LYS A 82 10.05 42.68 7.14
C LYS A 82 10.77 43.18 5.89
N SER A 83 12.02 43.63 6.09
CA SER A 83 12.92 43.98 5.00
C SER A 83 13.02 42.84 3.99
N HIS A 84 13.14 43.17 2.69
CA HIS A 84 13.24 42.20 1.60
C HIS A 84 14.49 41.29 1.69
N HIS A 85 15.40 41.58 2.63
CA HIS A 85 16.60 40.80 2.96
C HIS A 85 16.48 40.00 4.27
N GLN A 86 15.35 40.08 4.98
CA GLN A 86 15.19 39.41 6.27
C GLN A 86 14.90 37.93 6.05
N ILE A 87 15.93 37.09 6.23
CA ILE A 87 15.83 35.63 6.15
C ILE A 87 14.73 35.17 7.14
N PRO A 88 13.72 34.42 6.67
CA PRO A 88 12.70 33.86 7.57
C PRO A 88 13.34 32.99 8.65
N GLU A 89 12.88 33.13 9.90
CA GLU A 89 13.33 32.26 10.99
C GLU A 89 13.10 30.79 10.62
N PHE A 90 14.11 29.96 10.84
CA PHE A 90 14.04 28.54 10.51
C PHE A 90 12.94 27.89 11.36
N PRO A 91 11.94 27.21 10.76
CA PRO A 91 10.84 26.62 11.51
C PRO A 91 11.37 25.49 12.41
N LEU A 92 11.33 25.72 13.73
CA LEU A 92 11.73 24.75 14.75
C LEU A 92 10.70 23.62 14.92
N ASP A 93 9.48 23.79 14.43
CA ASP A 93 8.42 22.78 14.43
C ASP A 93 8.51 21.94 13.13
N PRO A 94 8.85 20.64 13.20
CA PRO A 94 9.10 19.80 12.03
C PRO A 94 7.87 19.59 11.13
N ARG A 95 6.67 19.98 11.57
CA ARG A 95 5.45 19.97 10.74
C ARG A 95 5.45 21.06 9.67
N TYR A 96 6.23 22.13 9.85
CA TYR A 96 6.39 23.17 8.85
C TYR A 96 7.68 22.92 8.07
N SER A 97 7.53 22.48 6.82
CA SER A 97 8.69 22.30 5.96
C SER A 97 9.40 23.63 5.73
N ALA A 98 10.69 23.68 6.06
CA ALA A 98 11.59 24.77 5.68
C ALA A 98 11.83 24.86 4.15
N ARG A 99 11.28 23.92 3.35
CA ARG A 99 11.44 23.85 1.89
C ARG A 99 10.07 23.90 1.22
N THR A 100 9.68 25.08 0.76
CA THR A 100 8.46 25.28 -0.03
C THR A 100 8.59 24.69 -1.43
N TYR A 101 7.70 23.77 -1.80
CA TYR A 101 7.56 23.34 -3.19
C TYR A 101 7.01 24.48 -4.04
N HIS A 102 7.74 24.87 -5.09
CA HIS A 102 7.30 25.85 -6.07
C HIS A 102 7.13 25.19 -7.44
N GLY A 103 5.91 24.70 -7.72
CA GLY A 103 5.57 24.05 -8.97
C GLY A 103 4.05 23.96 -9.19
N PRO A 104 3.60 23.32 -10.29
CA PRO A 104 2.20 23.35 -10.71
C PRO A 104 1.26 22.61 -9.76
N LEU A 105 1.72 21.55 -9.08
CA LEU A 105 0.89 20.78 -8.16
C LEU A 105 0.70 21.51 -6.83
N ARG A 106 -0.39 22.27 -6.68
CA ARG A 106 -0.71 22.93 -5.41
C ARG A 106 -1.35 21.94 -4.41
N ARG A 107 -1.17 22.18 -3.10
CA ARG A 107 -1.70 21.32 -2.01
C ARG A 107 -3.22 21.19 -2.07
N ASP A 108 -3.91 22.26 -2.45
CA ASP A 108 -5.35 22.40 -2.63
C ASP A 108 -5.87 21.88 -3.98
N SER A 109 -5.02 21.57 -4.98
CA SER A 109 -5.46 20.98 -6.25
C SER A 109 -6.24 19.67 -6.03
N ARG A 110 -7.45 19.58 -6.59
CA ARG A 110 -8.39 18.43 -6.50
C ARG A 110 -8.84 17.91 -7.87
N HIS A 111 -9.36 16.68 -7.87
CA HIS A 111 -10.15 16.06 -8.93
C HIS A 111 -9.65 16.40 -10.36
N ASN A 112 -10.43 17.13 -11.17
CA ASN A 112 -10.09 17.47 -12.56
C ASN A 112 -8.75 18.22 -12.72
N ALA A 113 -8.45 19.18 -11.85
CA ALA A 113 -7.19 19.92 -11.89
C ALA A 113 -6.00 19.01 -11.51
N LEU A 114 -6.19 18.18 -10.48
CA LEU A 114 -5.20 17.19 -10.04
C LEU A 114 -4.87 16.18 -11.16
N ARG A 115 -5.89 15.64 -11.82
CA ARG A 115 -5.77 14.69 -12.95
C ARG A 115 -5.00 15.31 -14.14
N ARG A 116 -5.35 16.55 -14.51
CA ARG A 116 -4.64 17.31 -15.58
C ARG A 116 -3.17 17.55 -15.24
N ILE A 117 -2.87 17.98 -14.00
CA ILE A 117 -1.49 18.28 -13.57
C ILE A 117 -0.63 17.01 -13.49
N MET A 118 -1.13 15.94 -12.84
CA MET A 118 -0.35 14.72 -12.62
C MET A 118 -0.05 13.96 -13.92
N TYR A 119 -1.07 13.75 -14.77
CA TYR A 119 -0.97 12.83 -15.91
C TYR A 119 -0.74 13.52 -17.25
N GLY A 120 -1.15 14.80 -17.40
CA GLY A 120 -0.97 15.61 -18.61
C GLY A 120 0.49 15.96 -18.95
N PRO A 121 0.77 16.73 -20.02
CA PRO A 121 -0.19 17.40 -20.90
C PRO A 121 -0.87 16.45 -21.91
N ASP A 122 -0.37 15.22 -22.07
CA ASP A 122 -0.95 14.25 -23.00
C ASP A 122 -2.40 13.89 -22.61
N PHE A 123 -3.33 14.21 -23.51
CA PHE A 123 -4.75 13.90 -23.34
C PHE A 123 -5.02 12.40 -23.23
N LYS A 124 -4.23 11.54 -23.91
CA LYS A 124 -4.37 10.09 -23.79
C LYS A 124 -4.14 9.63 -22.36
N ARG A 125 -3.08 10.12 -21.71
CA ARG A 125 -2.79 9.81 -20.30
C ARG A 125 -3.86 10.33 -19.35
N ILE A 126 -4.40 11.53 -19.59
CA ILE A 126 -5.51 12.10 -18.80
C ILE A 126 -6.79 11.28 -18.96
N ARG A 127 -7.04 10.72 -20.15
CA ARG A 127 -8.17 9.83 -20.43
C ARG A 127 -8.00 8.46 -19.77
N LEU A 128 -6.83 7.83 -19.86
CA LEU A 128 -6.57 6.52 -19.24
C LEU A 128 -6.83 6.55 -17.72
N ILE A 129 -6.30 7.55 -17.01
CA ILE A 129 -6.55 7.66 -15.57
C ILE A 129 -8.02 8.00 -15.24
N TRP A 130 -8.76 8.67 -16.14
CA TRP A 130 -10.22 8.84 -15.99
C TRP A 130 -10.96 7.51 -16.17
N GLU A 131 -10.54 6.66 -17.10
CA GLU A 131 -11.11 5.31 -17.28
C GLU A 131 -10.82 4.42 -16.05
N VAL A 132 -9.62 4.50 -15.46
CA VAL A 132 -9.29 3.88 -14.15
C VAL A 132 -10.15 4.45 -13.02
N GLU A 133 -10.32 5.77 -12.96
CA GLU A 133 -11.13 6.46 -11.94
C GLU A 133 -12.58 5.98 -11.98
N MET A 134 -13.19 5.91 -13.18
CA MET A 134 -14.56 5.43 -13.37
C MET A 134 -14.72 3.93 -13.10
N ARG A 135 -13.77 3.09 -13.52
CA ARG A 135 -13.80 1.62 -13.34
C ARG A 135 -13.94 1.21 -11.87
N PHE A 136 -13.28 1.92 -10.96
CA PHE A 136 -13.30 1.64 -9.52
C PHE A 136 -14.17 2.61 -8.69
N ALA A 137 -14.91 3.53 -9.34
CA ALA A 137 -15.69 4.58 -8.64
C ALA A 137 -16.80 4.02 -7.73
N ALA A 138 -17.44 2.91 -8.14
CA ALA A 138 -18.51 2.28 -7.36
C ALA A 138 -18.00 1.63 -6.05
N PHE A 139 -16.70 1.34 -5.95
CA PHE A 139 -16.12 0.48 -4.94
C PHE A 139 -15.27 1.27 -3.94
N ALA A 140 -15.91 1.77 -2.88
CA ALA A 140 -15.29 2.72 -1.95
C ALA A 140 -14.11 2.15 -1.13
N THR A 141 -14.16 0.87 -0.73
CA THR A 141 -13.26 0.30 0.28
C THR A 141 -12.59 -1.02 -0.10
N LEU A 142 -13.23 -1.85 -0.93
CA LEU A 142 -12.78 -3.21 -1.29
C LEU A 142 -12.79 -3.40 -2.82
N PRO A 143 -11.93 -4.25 -3.39
CA PRO A 143 -11.84 -4.47 -4.83
C PRO A 143 -13.03 -5.25 -5.42
N PRO A 144 -13.39 -5.04 -6.70
CA PRO A 144 -14.40 -5.81 -7.40
C PRO A 144 -13.96 -7.26 -7.68
N ARG A 145 -14.87 -8.23 -7.50
CA ARG A 145 -14.66 -9.65 -7.85
C ARG A 145 -14.77 -9.93 -9.37
N TRP A 146 -15.17 -8.95 -10.19
CA TRP A 146 -15.43 -9.20 -11.61
C TRP A 146 -14.15 -9.37 -12.45
N ALA A 147 -14.24 -10.24 -13.46
CA ALA A 147 -13.14 -10.55 -14.37
C ALA A 147 -12.78 -9.37 -15.30
N LEU A 148 -11.71 -9.52 -16.08
CA LEU A 148 -11.16 -8.46 -16.94
C LEU A 148 -12.19 -7.92 -17.94
N GLU A 149 -13.05 -8.78 -18.47
CA GLU A 149 -14.06 -8.47 -19.48
C GLU A 149 -15.16 -7.53 -18.96
N ASP A 150 -15.37 -7.47 -17.65
CA ASP A 150 -16.36 -6.57 -17.04
C ASP A 150 -15.86 -5.11 -17.07
N PRO A 151 -16.72 -4.12 -17.40
CA PRO A 151 -16.35 -2.70 -17.35
C PRO A 151 -15.76 -2.22 -16.02
N HIS A 152 -16.19 -2.82 -14.91
CA HIS A 152 -15.82 -2.49 -13.53
C HIS A 152 -14.89 -3.54 -12.87
N GLY A 153 -14.45 -4.57 -13.60
CA GLY A 153 -13.62 -5.64 -13.05
C GLY A 153 -12.16 -5.26 -12.79
N VAL A 154 -11.34 -6.25 -12.45
CA VAL A 154 -9.88 -6.08 -12.32
C VAL A 154 -9.24 -5.70 -13.66
N MET A 155 -8.07 -5.03 -13.67
CA MET A 155 -7.40 -4.65 -14.93
C MET A 155 -5.88 -4.82 -14.88
N PRO A 156 -5.21 -5.24 -15.98
CA PRO A 156 -3.75 -5.12 -16.11
C PRO A 156 -3.34 -3.65 -16.17
N SER A 157 -2.02 -3.38 -16.19
CA SER A 157 -1.56 -1.99 -16.29
C SER A 157 -2.00 -1.34 -17.62
N PRO A 158 -2.75 -0.22 -17.59
CA PRO A 158 -3.12 0.52 -18.80
C PRO A 158 -1.96 1.37 -19.35
N TRP A 159 -0.79 1.32 -18.72
CA TRP A 159 0.35 2.19 -18.98
C TRP A 159 1.48 1.51 -19.77
N VAL A 160 1.47 0.18 -19.80
CA VAL A 160 2.36 -0.65 -20.63
C VAL A 160 1.67 -0.98 -21.96
N PRO A 161 2.41 -1.33 -23.03
CA PRO A 161 1.81 -1.77 -24.29
C PRO A 161 1.02 -3.07 -24.14
N ASP A 162 0.02 -3.29 -24.99
CA ASP A 162 -0.67 -4.58 -25.10
C ASP A 162 0.36 -5.71 -25.30
N ARG A 163 0.17 -6.82 -24.56
CA ARG A 163 1.07 -7.98 -24.49
C ARG A 163 2.45 -7.77 -23.83
N PHE A 164 2.69 -6.64 -23.16
CA PHE A 164 3.97 -6.37 -22.47
C PHE A 164 4.43 -7.55 -21.59
N GLU A 165 3.52 -8.12 -20.79
CA GLU A 165 3.81 -9.23 -19.87
C GLU A 165 4.23 -10.51 -20.60
N ALA A 166 3.61 -10.80 -21.75
CA ALA A 166 3.92 -11.96 -22.57
C ALA A 166 5.28 -11.81 -23.27
N ASP A 167 5.56 -10.62 -23.80
CA ASP A 167 6.81 -10.32 -24.50
C ASP A 167 7.99 -10.23 -23.49
N GLU A 168 7.77 -9.70 -22.27
CA GLU A 168 8.76 -9.74 -21.19
C GLU A 168 8.99 -11.18 -20.70
N ALA A 169 7.94 -12.00 -20.54
CA ALA A 169 8.08 -13.42 -20.21
C ALA A 169 8.89 -14.18 -21.27
N GLU A 170 8.64 -13.96 -22.57
CA GLU A 170 9.43 -14.58 -23.65
C GLU A 170 10.90 -14.15 -23.61
N ALA A 171 11.18 -12.87 -23.35
CA ALA A 171 12.54 -12.37 -23.16
C ALA A 171 13.22 -12.95 -21.91
N ALA A 172 12.50 -13.04 -20.80
CA ALA A 172 12.99 -13.61 -19.54
C ALA A 172 13.27 -15.11 -19.67
N LEU A 173 12.43 -15.87 -20.37
CA LEU A 173 12.66 -17.30 -20.65
C LEU A 173 13.95 -17.54 -21.46
N ARG A 174 14.22 -16.71 -22.48
CA ARG A 174 15.49 -16.77 -23.24
C ARG A 174 16.71 -16.50 -22.37
N TRP A 175 16.66 -15.47 -21.52
CA TRP A 175 17.73 -15.13 -20.59
C TRP A 175 17.91 -16.22 -19.51
N TYR A 176 16.79 -16.72 -18.95
CA TYR A 176 16.76 -17.76 -17.94
C TYR A 176 17.35 -19.08 -18.44
N ALA A 177 17.20 -19.42 -19.73
CA ALA A 177 17.85 -20.59 -20.31
C ALA A 177 19.39 -20.54 -20.19
N ALA A 178 20.01 -19.36 -20.35
CA ALA A 178 21.45 -19.18 -20.16
C ALA A 178 21.84 -19.27 -18.67
N LEU A 179 21.07 -18.63 -17.79
CA LEU A 179 21.25 -18.74 -16.34
C LEU A 179 21.19 -20.20 -15.88
N ARG A 180 20.11 -20.90 -16.25
CA ARG A 180 19.85 -22.31 -15.90
C ARG A 180 20.99 -23.22 -16.35
N ALA A 181 21.57 -23.01 -17.53
CA ALA A 181 22.71 -23.79 -18.00
C ALA A 181 23.96 -23.65 -17.11
N GLU A 182 24.17 -22.53 -16.41
CA GLU A 182 25.21 -22.40 -15.38
C GLU A 182 24.77 -22.96 -14.01
N MET A 183 23.48 -22.93 -13.69
CA MET A 183 22.93 -23.55 -12.47
C MET A 183 23.01 -25.08 -12.53
N ASP A 184 22.67 -25.70 -13.66
CA ASP A 184 22.73 -27.15 -13.85
C ASP A 184 24.19 -27.68 -13.91
N ARG A 185 25.17 -26.79 -14.12
CA ARG A 185 26.61 -27.08 -13.92
C ARG A 185 27.05 -26.95 -12.45
N GLY A 186 26.14 -26.66 -11.53
CA GLY A 186 26.41 -26.48 -10.09
C GLY A 186 27.19 -25.20 -9.73
N ARG A 187 27.33 -24.25 -10.67
CA ARG A 187 28.22 -23.08 -10.50
C ARG A 187 27.57 -21.89 -9.77
N LEU A 188 26.24 -21.82 -9.73
CA LEU A 188 25.49 -20.65 -9.24
C LEU A 188 24.56 -20.95 -8.06
N GLN A 189 23.94 -22.14 -8.04
CA GLN A 189 23.16 -22.62 -6.90
C GLN A 189 23.42 -24.12 -6.72
N ARG A 190 23.52 -24.54 -5.47
CA ARG A 190 23.63 -25.95 -5.09
C ARG A 190 22.74 -26.19 -3.89
N SER A 191 21.80 -27.13 -4.01
CA SER A 191 21.03 -27.66 -2.89
C SER A 191 21.20 -29.17 -2.79
N ARG A 192 20.90 -29.70 -1.60
CA ARG A 192 20.77 -31.13 -1.32
C ARG A 192 19.41 -31.39 -0.68
N GLU A 193 18.80 -32.53 -0.97
CA GLU A 193 17.63 -32.99 -0.21
C GLU A 193 18.05 -33.43 1.19
N VAL A 194 17.18 -33.22 2.17
CA VAL A 194 17.49 -33.34 3.60
C VAL A 194 16.30 -33.93 4.36
N PRO A 195 16.49 -34.77 5.40
CA PRO A 195 15.38 -35.26 6.20
C PRO A 195 14.63 -34.13 6.93
N ALA A 196 13.31 -34.28 7.11
CA ALA A 196 12.47 -33.31 7.83
C ALA A 196 12.96 -32.96 9.25
N ALA A 197 13.77 -33.83 9.87
CA ALA A 197 14.41 -33.59 11.16
C ALA A 197 15.47 -32.47 11.13
N GLU A 198 16.25 -32.37 10.05
CA GLU A 198 17.31 -31.35 9.83
C GLU A 198 16.74 -30.07 9.18
N ALA A 199 15.49 -30.10 8.70
CA ALA A 199 14.79 -28.90 8.25
C ALA A 199 14.46 -27.96 9.43
N LEU A 200 14.92 -26.72 9.30
CA LEU A 200 14.90 -25.71 10.36
C LEU A 200 13.56 -24.96 10.47
N LEU A 201 12.48 -25.73 10.67
CA LEU A 201 11.17 -25.17 10.97
C LEU A 201 11.07 -24.76 12.45
N PRO A 202 10.51 -23.58 12.77
CA PRO A 202 10.10 -23.24 14.13
C PRO A 202 9.18 -24.33 14.73
N ARG A 203 9.49 -24.77 15.97
CA ARG A 203 8.72 -25.79 16.69
C ARG A 203 8.34 -25.25 18.06
N PRO A 204 7.20 -24.55 18.19
CA PRO A 204 6.75 -24.01 19.46
C PRO A 204 6.24 -25.15 20.37
N PRO A 205 6.15 -24.92 21.69
CA PRO A 205 5.88 -25.99 22.67
C PRO A 205 4.49 -26.61 22.58
N GLY A 206 3.54 -25.97 21.89
CA GLY A 206 2.15 -26.44 21.84
C GLY A 206 1.28 -25.79 20.76
N PRO A 207 0.03 -26.26 20.61
CA PRO A 207 -0.95 -25.69 19.69
C PRO A 207 -1.44 -24.30 20.14
N LEU A 208 -1.96 -23.55 19.18
CA LEU A 208 -2.62 -22.26 19.38
C LEU A 208 -4.13 -22.46 19.39
N ALA A 209 -4.84 -21.93 20.39
CA ALA A 209 -6.30 -21.87 20.36
C ALA A 209 -6.74 -20.71 19.47
N LEU A 210 -7.54 -20.97 18.43
CA LEU A 210 -8.10 -19.95 17.54
C LEU A 210 -9.61 -19.81 17.79
N LEU A 211 -10.04 -18.61 18.18
CA LEU A 211 -11.45 -18.21 18.29
C LEU A 211 -11.83 -17.44 17.03
N THR A 212 -12.70 -18.01 16.20
CA THR A 212 -13.12 -17.42 14.92
C THR A 212 -14.63 -17.51 14.69
N GLY A 213 -15.17 -16.59 13.88
CA GLY A 213 -16.59 -16.44 13.61
C GLY A 213 -17.16 -15.11 14.13
N PRO A 214 -18.48 -14.87 13.97
CA PRO A 214 -19.13 -13.64 14.39
C PRO A 214 -19.07 -13.43 15.90
N LEU A 215 -19.07 -12.16 16.34
CA LEU A 215 -19.07 -11.82 17.76
C LEU A 215 -20.26 -12.47 18.49
N GLY A 216 -19.99 -13.12 19.62
CA GLY A 216 -20.99 -13.89 20.38
C GLY A 216 -21.32 -15.29 19.83
N ARG A 217 -20.77 -15.68 18.68
CA ARG A 217 -20.90 -17.02 18.05
C ARG A 217 -19.54 -17.58 17.59
N GLN A 218 -18.45 -17.23 18.30
CA GLN A 218 -17.11 -17.69 17.96
C GLN A 218 -16.92 -19.17 18.35
N VAL A 219 -16.28 -19.93 17.46
CA VAL A 219 -15.91 -21.34 17.68
C VAL A 219 -14.42 -21.40 18.02
N GLU A 220 -14.08 -22.20 19.03
CA GLU A 220 -12.69 -22.50 19.39
C GLU A 220 -12.17 -23.68 18.56
N THR A 221 -11.03 -23.50 17.90
CA THR A 221 -10.33 -24.54 17.13
C THR A 221 -8.85 -24.57 17.50
N GLY A 222 -8.34 -25.73 17.90
CA GLY A 222 -6.93 -25.91 18.23
C GLY A 222 -6.06 -26.12 16.97
N LEU A 223 -5.30 -25.10 16.56
CA LEU A 223 -4.35 -25.18 15.46
C LEU A 223 -2.98 -25.69 15.94
N ARG A 224 -2.41 -26.65 15.22
CA ARG A 224 -1.03 -27.11 15.42
C ARG A 224 -0.09 -26.46 14.40
N PRO A 225 1.20 -26.26 14.71
CA PRO A 225 2.19 -25.82 13.73
C PRO A 225 2.18 -26.70 12.48
N GLY A 226 2.14 -26.08 11.30
CA GLY A 226 2.04 -26.76 10.02
C GLY A 226 0.62 -27.25 9.66
N THR A 227 -0.41 -26.87 10.41
CA THR A 227 -1.82 -27.14 10.07
C THR A 227 -2.56 -25.89 9.62
N ALA A 228 -3.67 -26.09 8.91
CA ALA A 228 -4.50 -25.04 8.36
C ALA A 228 -6.00 -25.35 8.54
N LEU A 229 -6.81 -24.31 8.49
CA LEU A 229 -8.27 -24.31 8.66
C LEU A 229 -8.89 -23.50 7.51
N SER A 230 -9.86 -24.06 6.78
CA SER A 230 -10.65 -23.31 5.79
C SER A 230 -11.84 -22.63 6.48
N VAL A 231 -12.14 -21.40 6.09
CA VAL A 231 -13.20 -20.56 6.68
C VAL A 231 -14.11 -19.95 5.61
N VAL A 232 -15.38 -19.81 5.96
CA VAL A 232 -16.40 -19.13 5.13
C VAL A 232 -16.38 -17.61 5.36
N GLN A 233 -17.19 -16.85 4.62
CA GLN A 233 -17.23 -15.39 4.70
C GLN A 233 -17.58 -14.84 6.11
N SER A 234 -18.42 -15.56 6.87
CA SER A 234 -18.73 -15.22 8.27
C SER A 234 -17.57 -15.47 9.26
N GLY A 235 -16.45 -16.03 8.79
CA GLY A 235 -15.29 -16.38 9.61
C GLY A 235 -15.41 -17.73 10.34
N LEU A 236 -16.54 -18.44 10.24
CA LEU A 236 -16.70 -19.77 10.81
C LEU A 236 -15.88 -20.83 10.03
N PRO A 237 -15.44 -21.92 10.68
CA PRO A 237 -14.92 -23.10 9.99
C PRO A 237 -15.91 -23.63 8.94
N VAL A 238 -15.42 -24.08 7.78
CA VAL A 238 -16.26 -24.70 6.73
C VAL A 238 -17.01 -25.95 7.24
N SER A 239 -16.51 -26.61 8.29
CA SER A 239 -17.19 -27.75 8.93
C SER A 239 -18.35 -27.38 9.87
N GLU A 240 -18.41 -26.12 10.31
CA GLU A 240 -19.42 -25.61 11.27
C GLU A 240 -20.41 -24.63 10.61
N ALA A 241 -20.12 -24.18 9.38
CA ALA A 241 -21.10 -23.53 8.53
C ALA A 241 -22.13 -24.57 8.06
N GLY A 242 -23.42 -24.24 8.19
CA GLY A 242 -24.54 -25.17 8.00
C GLY A 242 -24.75 -25.65 6.56
N ASP A 243 -25.75 -25.10 5.87
CA ASP A 243 -26.11 -25.57 4.54
C ASP A 243 -24.97 -25.32 3.53
N VAL A 244 -24.61 -26.39 2.81
CA VAL A 244 -23.39 -26.49 1.99
C VAL A 244 -23.37 -25.49 0.82
N GLU A 245 -24.53 -24.93 0.44
CA GLU A 245 -24.65 -23.93 -0.62
C GLU A 245 -24.32 -22.50 -0.17
N GLU A 246 -24.51 -22.14 1.11
CA GLU A 246 -24.04 -20.86 1.68
C GLU A 246 -22.58 -20.91 2.13
N ALA A 247 -21.99 -22.11 2.26
CA ALA A 247 -20.64 -22.34 2.75
C ALA A 247 -19.53 -22.04 1.71
N ALA A 248 -19.65 -20.92 0.97
CA ALA A 248 -18.61 -20.46 0.07
C ALA A 248 -17.31 -20.16 0.84
N PRO A 249 -16.17 -20.80 0.51
CA PRO A 249 -14.91 -20.61 1.22
C PRO A 249 -14.38 -19.20 0.92
N ASN A 250 -14.16 -18.42 1.98
CA ASN A 250 -13.59 -17.07 1.86
C ASN A 250 -12.08 -17.06 2.11
N GLY A 251 -11.49 -18.20 2.48
CA GLY A 251 -10.05 -18.35 2.64
C GLY A 251 -9.65 -19.37 3.69
N TRP A 252 -8.47 -19.15 4.28
CA TRP A 252 -7.84 -20.07 5.21
C TRP A 252 -7.04 -19.35 6.29
N PHE A 253 -6.95 -19.98 7.47
CA PHE A 253 -5.94 -19.71 8.48
C PHE A 253 -4.88 -20.83 8.46
N LEU A 254 -3.62 -20.50 8.75
CA LEU A 254 -2.53 -21.47 8.88
C LEU A 254 -1.56 -21.06 10.00
N ASP A 255 -1.07 -22.02 10.79
CA ASP A 255 -0.08 -21.78 11.84
C ASP A 255 1.32 -22.18 11.34
N LEU A 256 2.24 -21.21 11.25
CA LEU A 256 3.62 -21.44 10.81
C LEU A 256 4.55 -21.96 11.91
N GLY A 257 4.10 -21.92 13.17
CA GLY A 257 4.91 -22.27 14.34
C GLY A 257 5.95 -21.23 14.76
N GLY A 258 6.03 -20.08 14.10
CA GLY A 258 7.00 -19.02 14.39
C GLY A 258 6.55 -17.66 13.85
N ILE A 259 7.24 -16.60 14.27
CA ILE A 259 6.89 -15.21 13.95
C ILE A 259 7.21 -14.92 12.47
N PRO A 260 6.23 -14.58 11.62
CA PRO A 260 6.48 -14.37 10.20
C PRO A 260 7.13 -12.99 9.98
N LEU A 261 8.22 -12.90 9.20
CA LEU A 261 8.95 -11.65 8.96
C LEU A 261 8.77 -11.09 7.55
N ALA A 262 8.59 -11.97 6.55
CA ALA A 262 8.33 -11.59 5.16
C ALA A 262 7.46 -12.64 4.47
N MET A 263 6.62 -12.19 3.55
CA MET A 263 5.77 -13.02 2.70
C MET A 263 5.80 -12.49 1.27
N ALA A 264 5.77 -13.37 0.28
CA ALA A 264 5.66 -12.98 -1.13
C ALA A 264 4.96 -14.05 -1.97
N TRP A 265 3.92 -13.64 -2.71
CA TRP A 265 3.21 -14.47 -3.68
C TRP A 265 4.04 -14.69 -4.95
N THR A 266 4.02 -15.91 -5.47
CA THR A 266 4.72 -16.27 -6.72
C THR A 266 3.98 -15.75 -7.95
N PRO A 267 4.64 -15.01 -8.86
CA PRO A 267 4.05 -14.63 -10.14
C PRO A 267 3.82 -15.85 -11.04
N THR A 268 2.60 -15.97 -11.55
CA THR A 268 2.15 -17.04 -12.45
C THR A 268 1.61 -16.41 -13.73
N LEU A 269 1.98 -16.95 -14.88
CA LEU A 269 1.36 -16.56 -16.14
C LEU A 269 -0.13 -16.93 -16.11
N ALA A 270 -1.01 -16.03 -16.54
CA ALA A 270 -2.41 -16.36 -16.80
C ALA A 270 -2.46 -17.47 -17.88
N THR A 271 -3.30 -18.48 -17.66
CA THR A 271 -3.43 -19.62 -18.57
C THR A 271 -4.71 -19.50 -19.37
N ASP A 272 -4.60 -18.93 -20.58
CA ASP A 272 -5.70 -18.86 -21.56
C ASP A 272 -6.16 -20.24 -22.07
N THR A 273 -5.36 -21.29 -21.83
CA THR A 273 -5.59 -22.64 -22.34
C THR A 273 -5.87 -23.67 -21.23
N GLY A 274 -7.16 -23.95 -21.01
CA GLY A 274 -7.63 -25.14 -20.28
C GLY A 274 -8.28 -24.86 -18.92
N ASP A 275 -9.26 -25.69 -18.55
CA ASP A 275 -10.11 -25.55 -17.35
C ASP A 275 -9.39 -25.76 -15.99
N GLU A 276 -8.07 -25.96 -15.98
CA GLU A 276 -7.29 -26.19 -14.75
C GLU A 276 -6.81 -24.87 -14.13
N VAL A 277 -7.38 -24.51 -12.98
CA VAL A 277 -6.95 -23.34 -12.20
C VAL A 277 -5.50 -23.52 -11.72
N PRO A 278 -4.57 -22.59 -12.02
CA PRO A 278 -3.18 -22.74 -11.64
C PRO A 278 -2.99 -22.65 -10.12
N LEU A 279 -2.13 -23.52 -9.59
CA LEU A 279 -1.80 -23.59 -8.17
C LEU A 279 -1.03 -22.33 -7.75
N GLN A 280 -1.61 -21.54 -6.83
CA GLN A 280 -0.95 -20.36 -6.27
C GLN A 280 0.04 -20.77 -5.17
N LEU A 281 1.19 -20.10 -5.11
CA LEU A 281 2.26 -20.40 -4.15
C LEU A 281 2.66 -19.13 -3.38
N LEU A 282 2.75 -19.25 -2.05
CA LEU A 282 3.17 -18.21 -1.13
C LEU A 282 4.48 -18.63 -0.46
N ALA A 283 5.53 -17.83 -0.63
CA ALA A 283 6.77 -17.98 0.12
C ALA A 283 6.68 -17.19 1.42
N ILE A 284 7.06 -17.80 2.56
CA ILE A 284 7.02 -17.17 3.88
C ILE A 284 8.31 -17.46 4.66
N SER A 285 8.91 -16.42 5.23
CA SER A 285 9.95 -16.57 6.25
C SER A 285 9.34 -16.42 7.64
N ALA A 286 9.68 -17.36 8.53
CA ALA A 286 9.31 -17.31 9.94
C ALA A 286 10.53 -17.54 10.81
N VAL A 287 10.59 -16.87 11.96
CA VAL A 287 11.63 -17.04 12.97
C VAL A 287 11.06 -17.70 14.23
N PRO A 288 11.86 -18.48 14.99
CA PRO A 288 11.43 -19.00 16.28
C PRO A 288 10.99 -17.88 17.24
N PHE A 289 10.02 -18.16 18.12
CA PHE A 289 9.55 -17.17 19.10
C PHE A 289 10.65 -16.77 20.10
N GLU A 290 11.58 -17.69 20.37
CA GLU A 290 12.74 -17.52 21.26
C GLU A 290 13.63 -16.34 20.83
N ASP A 291 13.72 -16.04 19.53
CA ASP A 291 14.55 -14.97 18.95
C ASP A 291 14.16 -13.57 19.46
N GLN A 292 12.88 -13.39 19.83
CA GLN A 292 12.31 -12.13 20.31
C GLN A 292 12.06 -12.10 21.83
N THR A 293 12.49 -13.13 22.57
CA THR A 293 12.41 -13.11 24.03
C THR A 293 13.43 -12.12 24.62
N TRP A 294 13.07 -11.48 25.74
CA TRP A 294 13.96 -10.55 26.45
C TRP A 294 15.31 -11.16 26.79
N SER A 295 15.34 -12.44 27.21
CA SER A 295 16.58 -13.17 27.51
C SER A 295 17.51 -13.29 26.29
N THR A 296 16.95 -13.52 25.10
CA THR A 296 17.72 -13.58 23.84
C THR A 296 18.14 -12.19 23.39
N MET A 297 17.29 -11.16 23.54
CA MET A 297 17.66 -9.76 23.26
C MET A 297 18.81 -9.29 24.15
N LYS A 298 18.71 -9.51 25.46
CA LYS A 298 19.78 -9.18 26.41
C LYS A 298 21.07 -9.94 26.10
N ARG A 299 21.00 -11.22 25.73
CA ARG A 299 22.18 -11.98 25.26
C ARG A 299 22.79 -11.38 23.99
N LYS A 300 22.01 -10.82 23.08
CA LYS A 300 22.52 -10.12 21.88
C LYS A 300 23.22 -8.80 22.23
N GLU A 301 22.72 -8.07 23.22
CA GLU A 301 23.34 -6.82 23.72
C GLU A 301 24.64 -7.09 24.50
N GLU A 302 24.68 -8.17 25.29
CA GLU A 302 25.85 -8.60 26.06
C GLU A 302 26.90 -9.36 25.22
N ALA A 303 26.54 -9.81 24.02
CA ALA A 303 27.46 -10.50 23.11
C ALA A 303 28.41 -9.52 22.40
N THR A 304 29.69 -9.55 22.78
CA THR A 304 30.76 -8.98 21.96
C THR A 304 30.82 -9.65 20.58
N ASP A 305 31.32 -8.92 19.56
CA ASP A 305 31.17 -9.13 18.10
C ASP A 305 31.64 -10.49 17.50
N GLY A 306 31.99 -11.48 18.33
CA GLY A 306 32.44 -12.82 17.93
C GLY A 306 31.44 -13.97 18.05
N THR A 307 30.38 -13.87 18.87
CA THR A 307 29.45 -15.01 19.16
C THR A 307 28.11 -14.91 18.43
N LYS A 308 28.14 -14.91 17.09
CA LYS A 308 26.96 -14.81 16.20
C LYS A 308 26.16 -16.12 16.03
N ASP A 309 26.34 -17.09 16.92
CA ASP A 309 25.80 -18.46 16.74
C ASP A 309 24.27 -18.55 16.84
N CYS A 310 23.63 -17.68 17.63
CA CYS A 310 22.20 -17.79 17.98
C CYS A 310 21.24 -17.62 16.77
N GLU A 311 21.67 -16.91 15.73
CA GLU A 311 20.87 -16.63 14.53
C GLU A 311 21.56 -17.07 13.23
N SER A 312 22.53 -17.99 13.31
CA SER A 312 23.38 -18.42 12.19
C SER A 312 22.65 -19.14 11.03
N VAL A 313 21.43 -19.62 11.26
CA VAL A 313 20.67 -20.43 10.30
C VAL A 313 19.28 -19.86 10.03
N GLY A 314 18.63 -20.26 8.93
CA GLY A 314 17.29 -19.78 8.55
C GLY A 314 16.55 -20.74 7.62
N SER A 315 15.25 -20.54 7.47
CA SER A 315 14.40 -21.31 6.56
C SER A 315 13.30 -20.47 5.91
N ILE A 316 12.81 -20.94 4.77
CA ILE A 316 11.66 -20.38 4.03
C ILE A 316 10.69 -21.52 3.75
N GLN A 317 9.43 -21.32 4.11
CA GLN A 317 8.32 -22.24 3.86
C GLN A 317 7.58 -21.82 2.59
N PHE A 318 7.12 -22.79 1.81
CA PHE A 318 6.38 -22.54 0.57
C PHE A 318 5.05 -23.28 0.59
N TRP A 319 3.98 -22.50 0.72
CA TRP A 319 2.60 -22.96 0.89
C TRP A 319 1.84 -22.83 -0.41
N SER A 320 1.09 -23.86 -0.77
CA SER A 320 0.29 -23.89 -2.00
C SER A 320 -1.20 -23.83 -1.72
N PHE A 321 -1.89 -23.05 -2.54
CA PHE A 321 -3.30 -22.70 -2.43
C PHE A 321 -4.02 -23.03 -3.74
N GLN A 322 -5.23 -23.55 -3.64
CA GLN A 322 -6.07 -23.91 -4.78
C GLN A 322 -7.27 -22.96 -4.83
N GLY A 323 -7.62 -22.51 -6.03
CA GLY A 323 -8.80 -21.70 -6.27
C GLY A 323 -9.84 -22.45 -7.11
N LYS A 324 -11.03 -21.88 -7.18
CA LYS A 324 -12.15 -22.32 -8.02
C LYS A 324 -12.51 -21.15 -8.95
N LYS A 325 -12.46 -21.38 -10.26
CA LYS A 325 -12.81 -20.36 -11.26
C LYS A 325 -14.32 -20.37 -11.49
N THR A 326 -14.96 -19.22 -11.34
CA THR A 326 -16.37 -18.98 -11.68
C THR A 326 -16.40 -18.16 -12.97
N PRO A 327 -17.26 -18.48 -13.97
CA PRO A 327 -17.35 -17.69 -15.19
C PRO A 327 -17.67 -16.21 -14.90
N GLY A 328 -16.92 -15.28 -15.51
CA GLY A 328 -17.11 -13.83 -15.33
C GLY A 328 -16.57 -13.23 -14.03
N GLN A 329 -16.00 -14.03 -13.13
CA GLN A 329 -15.39 -13.58 -11.88
C GLN A 329 -13.91 -13.96 -11.81
N VAL A 330 -13.14 -13.25 -10.97
CA VAL A 330 -11.81 -13.68 -10.55
C VAL A 330 -11.89 -15.01 -9.78
N VAL A 331 -10.75 -15.70 -9.65
CA VAL A 331 -10.70 -17.02 -9.02
C VAL A 331 -11.00 -16.89 -7.52
N ALA A 332 -12.06 -17.56 -7.06
CA ALA A 332 -12.41 -17.64 -5.64
C ALA A 332 -11.56 -18.69 -4.92
N PRO A 333 -11.39 -18.61 -3.58
CA PRO A 333 -10.76 -19.67 -2.79
C PRO A 333 -11.46 -21.03 -2.96
N SER A 334 -10.77 -22.11 -2.57
CA SER A 334 -11.32 -23.47 -2.52
C SER A 334 -11.49 -23.94 -1.07
N CYS A 335 -12.39 -24.90 -0.82
CA CYS A 335 -12.47 -25.56 0.49
C CYS A 335 -11.25 -26.48 0.74
N ALA A 336 -10.46 -26.79 -0.29
CA ALA A 336 -9.24 -27.58 -0.16
C ALA A 336 -8.22 -26.88 0.74
N LEU A 337 -7.71 -27.59 1.76
CA LEU A 337 -6.72 -27.03 2.68
C LEU A 337 -5.39 -26.73 1.98
N PRO A 338 -4.70 -25.62 2.32
CA PRO A 338 -3.41 -25.30 1.75
C PRO A 338 -2.36 -26.31 2.21
N THR A 339 -1.43 -26.65 1.32
CA THR A 339 -0.41 -27.65 1.60
C THR A 339 0.99 -27.07 1.50
N LEU A 340 1.81 -27.30 2.53
CA LEU A 340 3.24 -27.03 2.53
C LEU A 340 3.90 -27.94 1.47
N LYS A 341 4.50 -27.35 0.43
CA LYS A 341 5.12 -28.11 -0.67
C LYS A 341 6.60 -28.32 -0.43
N PHE A 342 7.31 -27.28 -0.02
CA PHE A 342 8.75 -27.37 0.22
C PHE A 342 9.23 -26.41 1.30
N VAL A 343 10.35 -26.77 1.90
CA VAL A 343 11.07 -25.99 2.91
C VAL A 343 12.51 -25.87 2.46
N LYS A 344 12.99 -24.65 2.26
CA LYS A 344 14.38 -24.36 1.93
C LYS A 344 15.10 -23.86 3.19
N SER A 345 16.10 -24.60 3.67
CA SER A 345 16.91 -24.26 4.84
C SER A 345 18.33 -23.84 4.43
N PHE A 346 18.98 -22.96 5.19
CA PHE A 346 20.34 -22.48 4.88
C PHE A 346 21.07 -21.88 6.11
N GLY A 347 22.40 -21.85 6.04
CA GLY A 347 23.30 -21.31 7.07
C GLY A 347 23.73 -19.86 6.84
N TRP A 348 22.81 -18.99 6.41
CA TRP A 348 23.08 -17.56 6.13
C TRP A 348 22.36 -16.62 7.13
N GLY A 349 21.88 -17.19 8.22
CA GLY A 349 21.02 -16.55 9.21
C GLY A 349 19.58 -16.27 8.77
N ARG A 350 18.83 -15.60 9.64
CA ARG A 350 17.37 -15.43 9.50
C ARG A 350 16.98 -14.64 8.23
N PRO A 351 16.07 -15.14 7.37
CA PRO A 351 15.57 -14.40 6.21
C PRO A 351 14.62 -13.26 6.63
N ARG A 352 15.04 -12.01 6.35
CA ARG A 352 14.37 -10.76 6.75
C ARG A 352 13.47 -10.15 5.67
N ARG A 353 13.76 -10.38 4.39
CA ARG A 353 12.95 -9.94 3.25
C ARG A 353 12.84 -11.05 2.21
N LEU A 354 11.70 -11.12 1.55
CA LEU A 354 11.41 -11.99 0.42
C LEU A 354 10.77 -11.15 -0.69
N GLN A 355 11.21 -11.30 -1.93
CA GLN A 355 10.52 -10.76 -3.10
C GLN A 355 10.77 -11.64 -4.32
N TRP A 356 9.70 -12.10 -4.96
CA TRP A 356 9.81 -12.80 -6.24
C TRP A 356 10.19 -11.84 -7.36
N CYS A 357 10.93 -12.35 -8.34
CA CYS A 357 11.04 -11.73 -9.65
C CYS A 357 9.63 -11.57 -10.23
N PRO A 358 9.22 -10.37 -10.66
CA PRO A 358 7.85 -10.11 -11.07
C PRO A 358 7.43 -10.86 -12.36
N VAL A 359 8.40 -11.33 -13.15
CA VAL A 359 8.16 -12.00 -14.42
C VAL A 359 8.04 -13.52 -14.20
N PRO A 360 6.93 -14.16 -14.62
CA PRO A 360 6.71 -15.58 -14.40
C PRO A 360 7.66 -16.45 -15.25
N LEU A 361 8.18 -17.52 -14.64
CA LEU A 361 9.07 -18.50 -15.29
C LEU A 361 8.47 -19.91 -15.38
N THR A 362 7.17 -20.04 -15.09
CA THR A 362 6.45 -21.32 -15.07
C THR A 362 6.61 -22.17 -16.35
N PRO A 363 6.68 -21.62 -17.59
CA PRO A 363 6.90 -22.43 -18.79
C PRO A 363 8.27 -23.12 -18.85
N ALA A 364 9.26 -22.63 -18.10
CA ALA A 364 10.57 -23.27 -17.99
C ALA A 364 10.62 -24.40 -16.93
N GLY A 365 9.53 -24.66 -16.21
CA GLY A 365 9.54 -25.61 -15.08
C GLY A 365 10.22 -25.07 -13.81
N SER A 366 10.22 -23.74 -13.63
CA SER A 366 10.53 -23.09 -12.35
C SER A 366 9.34 -22.26 -11.89
N TYR A 367 9.06 -22.24 -10.59
CA TYR A 367 8.02 -21.38 -10.01
C TYR A 367 8.42 -19.90 -10.16
N GLY A 368 9.73 -19.63 -10.13
CA GLY A 368 10.28 -18.28 -10.29
C GLY A 368 11.65 -18.14 -9.64
N LEU A 369 12.23 -16.95 -9.79
CA LEU A 369 13.39 -16.53 -9.02
C LEU A 369 12.92 -15.79 -7.77
N LEU A 370 13.40 -16.20 -6.60
CA LEU A 370 13.10 -15.55 -5.32
C LEU A 370 14.34 -14.82 -4.81
N ALA A 371 14.24 -13.51 -4.62
CA ALA A 371 15.25 -12.73 -3.91
C ALA A 371 14.99 -12.77 -2.40
N VAL A 372 16.06 -13.01 -1.64
CA VAL A 372 16.05 -13.19 -0.18
C VAL A 372 17.12 -12.28 0.42
N LEU A 373 16.77 -11.52 1.46
CA LEU A 373 17.75 -10.87 2.33
C LEU A 373 17.94 -11.68 3.60
N CYS A 374 19.17 -12.11 3.87
CA CYS A 374 19.50 -12.93 5.04
C CYS A 374 20.14 -12.10 6.17
N GLY A 375 20.26 -12.71 7.35
CA GLY A 375 20.81 -12.07 8.55
C GLY A 375 22.29 -11.68 8.46
N ASP A 376 23.02 -12.25 7.51
CA ASP A 376 24.43 -11.91 7.21
C ASP A 376 24.63 -10.63 6.38
N GLY A 377 23.54 -9.89 6.09
CA GLY A 377 23.60 -8.62 5.35
C GLY A 377 23.88 -8.79 3.85
N LYS A 378 23.67 -9.99 3.28
CA LYS A 378 23.82 -10.24 1.84
C LYS A 378 22.49 -10.63 1.19
N ALA A 379 22.22 -10.09 0.01
CA ALA A 379 21.07 -10.48 -0.80
C ALA A 379 21.41 -11.71 -1.66
N ARG A 380 20.47 -12.65 -1.77
CA ARG A 380 20.64 -13.88 -2.56
C ARG A 380 19.45 -14.13 -3.46
N VAL A 381 19.70 -14.65 -4.66
CA VAL A 381 18.64 -15.07 -5.59
C VAL A 381 18.63 -16.60 -5.68
N LEU A 382 17.44 -17.17 -5.49
CA LEU A 382 17.17 -18.60 -5.49
C LEU A 382 16.27 -18.97 -6.68
N ASP A 383 16.64 -19.99 -7.44
CA ASP A 383 15.77 -20.67 -8.40
C ASP A 383 14.91 -21.71 -7.66
N ILE A 384 13.59 -21.55 -7.74
CA ILE A 384 12.62 -22.41 -7.07
C ILE A 384 11.96 -23.32 -8.10
N ARG A 385 12.60 -24.46 -8.37
CA ARG A 385 12.19 -25.42 -9.41
C ARG A 385 10.81 -26.05 -9.12
N LEU A 386 10.06 -26.37 -10.17
CA LEU A 386 8.90 -27.26 -10.04
C LEU A 386 9.41 -28.66 -9.67
N GLY A 387 9.01 -29.16 -8.49
CA GLY A 387 9.31 -30.53 -8.07
C GLY A 387 8.68 -31.56 -9.02
N SER A 388 9.30 -32.73 -9.11
CA SER A 388 8.69 -33.89 -9.78
C SER A 388 7.34 -34.22 -9.12
N LYS A 389 6.33 -34.62 -9.90
CA LYS A 389 4.94 -34.91 -9.46
C LYS A 389 4.81 -36.12 -8.51
N THR A 390 5.90 -36.62 -7.94
CA THR A 390 5.99 -37.86 -7.17
C THR A 390 5.80 -37.64 -5.67
N THR A 391 4.64 -38.08 -5.17
CA THR A 391 4.21 -38.18 -3.76
C THR A 391 3.95 -36.84 -3.04
N GLY A 392 2.85 -36.77 -2.29
CA GLY A 392 2.43 -35.59 -1.53
C GLY A 392 3.23 -35.32 -0.24
N ALA A 393 4.51 -35.70 -0.20
CA ALA A 393 5.41 -35.42 0.90
C ALA A 393 6.02 -34.02 0.76
N VAL A 394 6.33 -33.37 1.90
CA VAL A 394 7.02 -32.08 1.92
C VAL A 394 8.47 -32.28 1.48
N GLN A 395 8.91 -31.55 0.45
CA GLN A 395 10.31 -31.59 0.02
C GLN A 395 11.16 -30.65 0.89
N HIS A 396 12.09 -31.23 1.64
CA HIS A 396 13.01 -30.48 2.49
C HIS A 396 14.39 -30.41 1.82
N GLU A 397 14.89 -29.21 1.58
CA GLU A 397 16.19 -28.98 0.95
C GLU A 397 17.05 -28.05 1.79
N TRP A 398 18.35 -28.36 1.83
CA TRP A 398 19.38 -27.46 2.33
C TRP A 398 20.12 -26.81 1.17
N ILE A 399 20.19 -25.47 1.17
CA ILE A 399 20.88 -24.70 0.15
C ILE A 399 22.30 -24.39 0.61
N GLU A 400 23.29 -24.93 -0.11
CA GLU A 400 24.71 -24.78 0.19
C GLU A 400 25.28 -23.50 -0.46
N SER A 401 24.85 -23.18 -1.68
CA SER A 401 25.25 -21.98 -2.41
C SER A 401 24.10 -21.39 -3.23
N ALA A 402 24.16 -20.08 -3.46
CA ALA A 402 23.20 -19.31 -4.26
C ALA A 402 23.87 -18.06 -4.87
N ILE A 403 23.17 -17.45 -5.83
CA ILE A 403 23.62 -16.21 -6.50
C ILE A 403 23.62 -15.08 -5.48
N THR A 404 24.79 -14.75 -4.94
CA THR A 404 24.96 -13.77 -3.86
C THR A 404 25.34 -12.40 -4.43
N LEU A 405 24.61 -11.37 -4.01
CA LEU A 405 24.70 -9.97 -4.42
C LEU A 405 24.95 -9.06 -3.19
N GLY A 406 25.37 -7.82 -3.43
CA GLY A 406 25.62 -6.83 -2.37
C GLY A 406 26.95 -7.00 -1.63
N GLU A 407 27.78 -7.95 -2.05
CA GLU A 407 29.13 -8.13 -1.54
C GLU A 407 30.06 -7.03 -2.09
N LEU A 408 30.20 -5.95 -1.33
CA LEU A 408 31.17 -4.89 -1.54
C LEU A 408 32.25 -5.03 -0.47
N ASN A 409 33.53 -4.99 -0.84
CA ASN A 409 34.66 -5.09 0.10
C ASN A 409 34.90 -3.75 0.82
N GLU A 410 33.86 -3.21 1.44
CA GLU A 410 33.79 -1.86 2.01
C GLU A 410 33.09 -1.85 3.37
N TYR A 411 33.38 -0.82 4.18
CA TYR A 411 32.78 -0.62 5.50
C TYR A 411 31.27 -0.31 5.41
N LEU A 412 30.47 -0.90 6.30
CA LEU A 412 29.00 -0.76 6.35
C LEU A 412 28.26 -1.09 5.03
N SER A 413 28.83 -1.96 4.21
CA SER A 413 28.25 -2.44 2.94
C SER A 413 27.06 -3.39 3.09
N GLU A 414 26.65 -3.72 4.32
CA GLU A 414 25.51 -4.61 4.61
C GLU A 414 24.24 -4.15 3.88
N VAL A 415 23.61 -5.09 3.16
CA VAL A 415 22.34 -4.89 2.48
C VAL A 415 21.20 -4.89 3.50
N THR A 416 20.24 -3.99 3.32
CA THR A 416 19.17 -3.70 4.28
C THR A 416 17.77 -3.94 3.70
N CYS A 417 17.64 -3.75 2.38
CA CYS A 417 16.41 -3.90 1.62
C CYS A 417 16.74 -4.17 0.15
N LEU A 418 15.77 -4.72 -0.59
CA LEU A 418 15.91 -5.08 -2.00
C LEU A 418 14.62 -4.79 -2.76
N SER A 419 14.74 -4.50 -4.06
CA SER A 419 13.61 -4.41 -4.98
C SER A 419 13.99 -4.89 -6.38
N TRP A 420 13.19 -5.76 -6.99
CA TRP A 420 13.36 -6.12 -8.41
C TRP A 420 13.04 -4.92 -9.34
N VAL A 421 13.87 -4.73 -10.36
CA VAL A 421 13.73 -3.70 -11.40
C VAL A 421 13.20 -4.28 -12.71
N ASN A 422 13.52 -5.54 -13.02
CA ASN A 422 12.98 -6.36 -14.12
C ASN A 422 13.46 -7.80 -13.92
N ALA A 423 13.22 -8.69 -14.90
CA ALA A 423 13.62 -10.10 -14.85
C ALA A 423 15.08 -10.41 -14.41
N ASN A 424 16.04 -9.51 -14.66
CA ASN A 424 17.48 -9.72 -14.42
C ASN A 424 18.11 -8.66 -13.49
N ARG A 425 17.43 -7.56 -13.18
CA ARG A 425 18.01 -6.46 -12.41
C ARG A 425 17.36 -6.32 -11.04
N ILE A 426 18.19 -6.14 -10.02
CA ILE A 426 17.77 -5.92 -8.63
C ILE A 426 18.46 -4.65 -8.12
N VAL A 427 17.72 -3.84 -7.39
CA VAL A 427 18.24 -2.73 -6.61
C VAL A 427 18.32 -3.12 -5.14
N LEU A 428 19.44 -2.77 -4.50
CA LEU A 428 19.71 -3.03 -3.09
C LEU A 428 19.94 -1.70 -2.36
N GLY A 429 19.29 -1.52 -1.20
CA GLY A 429 19.65 -0.48 -0.25
C GLY A 429 20.68 -0.98 0.75
N HIS A 430 21.56 -0.09 1.21
CA HIS A 430 22.67 -0.41 2.09
C HIS A 430 22.64 0.40 3.40
N ARG A 431 23.37 -0.10 4.40
CA ARG A 431 23.47 0.49 5.74
C ARG A 431 24.22 1.84 5.75
N ASP A 432 25.08 2.09 4.77
CA ASP A 432 25.82 3.34 4.55
C ASP A 432 24.97 4.47 3.92
N GLY A 433 23.72 4.21 3.54
CA GLY A 433 22.87 5.17 2.82
C GLY A 433 22.99 5.12 1.28
N CYS A 434 23.81 4.20 0.75
CA CYS A 434 23.90 3.97 -0.69
C CYS A 434 22.77 3.09 -1.22
N ILE A 435 22.48 3.28 -2.51
CA ILE A 435 21.66 2.39 -3.33
C ILE A 435 22.56 1.80 -4.42
N THR A 436 22.45 0.49 -4.67
CA THR A 436 23.17 -0.19 -5.75
C THR A 436 22.22 -0.87 -6.73
N LEU A 437 22.59 -0.89 -8.01
CA LEU A 437 21.91 -1.61 -9.09
C LEU A 437 22.79 -2.79 -9.52
N TRP A 438 22.24 -4.00 -9.46
CA TRP A 438 22.91 -5.25 -9.83
C TRP A 438 22.22 -5.95 -11.00
N SER A 439 23.04 -6.60 -11.83
CA SER A 439 22.62 -7.65 -12.77
C SER A 439 22.79 -9.01 -12.09
N VAL A 440 21.74 -9.84 -12.12
CA VAL A 440 21.74 -11.20 -11.56
C VAL A 440 22.59 -12.13 -12.42
N HIS A 441 22.41 -12.11 -13.74
CA HIS A 441 23.20 -12.89 -14.69
C HIS A 441 23.49 -12.12 -15.99
N PRO A 442 24.77 -11.87 -16.35
CA PRO A 442 25.96 -12.16 -15.55
C PRO A 442 25.98 -11.34 -14.25
N ARG A 443 26.48 -11.93 -13.15
CA ARG A 443 26.56 -11.27 -11.84
C ARG A 443 27.50 -10.06 -11.91
N ARG A 444 26.96 -8.84 -11.90
CA ARG A 444 27.73 -7.58 -11.95
C ARG A 444 27.04 -6.45 -11.20
N LEU A 445 27.80 -5.68 -10.44
CA LEU A 445 27.40 -4.35 -10.00
C LEU A 445 27.39 -3.43 -11.24
N LEU A 446 26.28 -2.73 -11.47
CA LEU A 446 26.13 -1.78 -12.58
C LEU A 446 26.34 -0.34 -12.11
N GLN A 447 25.84 0.01 -10.92
CA GLN A 447 25.92 1.36 -10.37
C GLN A 447 25.82 1.33 -8.84
N ARG A 448 26.50 2.26 -8.17
CA ARG A 448 26.33 2.62 -6.75
C ARG A 448 26.21 4.13 -6.63
N ILE A 449 25.23 4.62 -5.87
CA ILE A 449 25.00 6.05 -5.63
C ILE A 449 24.76 6.26 -4.13
N PRO A 450 25.41 7.23 -3.47
CA PRO A 450 24.98 7.70 -2.16
C PRO A 450 23.70 8.52 -2.32
N VAL A 451 22.58 8.04 -1.76
CA VAL A 451 21.25 8.67 -1.92
C VAL A 451 20.72 9.20 -0.58
N GLN A 452 21.00 8.48 0.51
CA GLN A 452 20.49 8.78 1.84
C GLN A 452 21.62 9.14 2.80
N SER A 453 21.31 9.98 3.80
CA SER A 453 22.23 10.38 4.86
C SER A 453 22.32 9.37 6.02
N SER A 454 21.48 8.33 5.99
CA SER A 454 21.45 7.26 7.00
C SER A 454 21.00 5.93 6.37
N TYR A 455 20.98 4.87 7.17
CA TYR A 455 20.53 3.52 6.82
C TYR A 455 19.26 3.54 5.95
N VAL A 456 19.31 2.92 4.77
CA VAL A 456 18.14 2.76 3.90
C VAL A 456 17.25 1.66 4.48
N LEU A 457 16.03 1.96 4.92
CA LEU A 457 15.08 0.97 5.45
C LEU A 457 14.40 0.16 4.35
N GLU A 458 13.97 0.86 3.30
CA GLU A 458 13.16 0.31 2.22
C GLU A 458 13.55 0.91 0.87
N VAL A 459 13.42 0.10 -0.18
CA VAL A 459 13.50 0.52 -1.59
C VAL A 459 12.36 -0.12 -2.38
N CYS A 460 11.78 0.61 -3.32
CA CYS A 460 10.70 0.13 -4.18
C CYS A 460 10.85 0.71 -5.58
N SER A 461 10.96 -0.15 -6.60
CA SER A 461 10.95 0.25 -8.00
C SER A 461 9.55 0.66 -8.46
N GLY A 462 9.46 1.48 -9.50
CA GLY A 462 8.21 1.76 -10.22
C GLY A 462 7.88 0.73 -11.30
N TYR A 463 8.28 -0.53 -11.14
CA TYR A 463 8.03 -1.58 -12.15
C TYR A 463 6.53 -1.93 -12.23
N PRO A 464 5.94 -2.19 -13.42
CA PRO A 464 6.60 -2.27 -14.74
C PRO A 464 6.81 -0.93 -15.47
N SER A 465 6.01 0.12 -15.22
CA SER A 465 6.03 1.32 -16.07
C SER A 465 7.29 2.19 -15.96
N TYR A 466 7.87 2.30 -14.76
CA TYR A 466 9.05 3.11 -14.44
C TYR A 466 10.10 2.28 -13.68
N PRO A 467 10.65 1.22 -14.28
CA PRO A 467 11.42 0.20 -13.57
C PRO A 467 12.69 0.74 -12.91
N TYR A 468 13.35 1.72 -13.54
CA TYR A 468 14.58 2.34 -13.02
C TYR A 468 14.34 3.51 -12.07
N LEU A 469 13.08 3.95 -11.91
CA LEU A 469 12.72 4.99 -10.97
C LEU A 469 12.43 4.33 -9.62
N VAL A 470 13.26 4.61 -8.61
CA VAL A 470 13.23 3.89 -7.33
C VAL A 470 12.98 4.86 -6.18
N ALA A 471 11.91 4.63 -5.44
CA ALA A 471 11.69 5.27 -4.14
C ALA A 471 12.53 4.59 -3.05
N SER A 472 13.03 5.39 -2.10
CA SER A 472 13.82 4.94 -0.97
C SER A 472 13.40 5.66 0.32
N VAL A 473 13.32 4.92 1.43
CA VAL A 473 12.98 5.45 2.75
C VAL A 473 14.20 5.25 3.68
N PRO A 474 14.76 6.31 4.28
CA PRO A 474 15.82 6.19 5.29
C PRO A 474 15.24 6.01 6.70
N VAL A 475 16.07 5.57 7.65
CA VAL A 475 15.75 5.66 9.10
C VAL A 475 15.56 7.12 9.52
N SER A 476 16.45 8.00 9.08
CA SER A 476 16.44 9.43 9.37
C SER A 476 16.74 10.22 8.11
N GLY A 477 15.80 11.05 7.68
CA GLY A 477 15.94 11.90 6.49
C GLY A 477 14.63 12.10 5.76
N CYS A 478 14.71 12.20 4.43
CA CYS A 478 13.57 12.37 3.54
C CYS A 478 13.36 11.11 2.69
N VAL A 479 12.11 10.80 2.35
CA VAL A 479 11.82 9.81 1.30
C VAL A 479 12.32 10.37 -0.03
N THR A 480 13.15 9.61 -0.75
CA THR A 480 13.83 10.07 -1.98
C THR A 480 13.54 9.13 -3.14
N VAL A 481 13.06 9.68 -4.25
CA VAL A 481 12.89 9.00 -5.53
C VAL A 481 14.12 9.31 -6.40
N THR A 482 14.77 8.26 -6.91
CA THR A 482 16.01 8.33 -7.69
C THR A 482 15.84 7.64 -9.04
N ASP A 483 16.25 8.28 -10.13
CA ASP A 483 16.31 7.67 -11.46
C ASP A 483 17.66 6.97 -11.68
N LEU A 484 17.61 5.66 -11.88
CA LEU A 484 18.76 4.80 -12.18
C LEU A 484 18.94 4.53 -13.68
N ALA A 485 18.16 5.16 -14.56
CA ALA A 485 18.25 4.97 -16.01
C ALA A 485 19.49 5.66 -16.63
N ARG A 486 20.07 6.66 -15.94
CA ARG A 486 21.20 7.48 -16.43
C ARG A 486 22.43 7.42 -15.51
N PRO A 487 23.31 6.41 -15.67
CA PRO A 487 24.62 6.42 -15.02
C PRO A 487 25.54 7.48 -15.67
N PRO A 488 26.37 8.22 -14.92
CA PRO A 488 26.53 8.20 -13.45
C PRO A 488 25.70 9.25 -12.71
N SER A 489 25.15 10.26 -13.41
CA SER A 489 24.38 11.36 -12.82
C SER A 489 22.92 10.95 -12.56
N ALA A 490 22.72 10.10 -11.56
CA ALA A 490 21.38 9.73 -11.12
C ALA A 490 20.62 10.97 -10.61
N GLU A 491 19.50 11.29 -11.25
CA GLU A 491 18.65 12.41 -10.86
C GLU A 491 17.80 11.99 -9.64
N ALA A 492 17.76 12.80 -8.59
CA ALA A 492 17.05 12.49 -7.36
C ALA A 492 16.16 13.64 -6.90
N THR A 493 14.93 13.33 -6.46
CA THR A 493 13.98 14.26 -5.86
C THR A 493 13.44 13.67 -4.57
N TYR A 494 13.28 14.50 -3.55
CA TYR A 494 12.85 14.07 -2.21
C TYR A 494 11.53 14.72 -1.79
N VAL A 495 10.82 14.04 -0.89
CA VAL A 495 9.71 14.60 -0.12
C VAL A 495 10.29 15.64 0.85
N PRO A 496 9.84 16.91 0.85
CA PRO A 496 10.45 17.97 1.65
C PRO A 496 10.05 17.92 3.13
N ILE A 497 9.83 16.72 3.68
CA ILE A 497 9.42 16.49 5.08
C ILE A 497 10.39 15.46 5.64
N GLN A 498 11.14 15.88 6.65
CA GLN A 498 12.07 15.02 7.35
C GLN A 498 11.33 14.21 8.41
N GLY A 499 11.64 12.92 8.49
CA GLY A 499 11.05 12.01 9.45
C GLY A 499 12.07 11.03 10.02
N PHE A 500 11.73 10.51 11.19
CA PHE A 500 12.33 9.29 11.72
C PHE A 500 11.35 8.14 11.45
N ASN A 501 11.80 7.15 10.70
CA ASN A 501 11.08 5.91 10.48
C ASN A 501 11.88 4.78 11.12
N PHE A 502 11.19 3.83 11.75
CA PHE A 502 11.78 2.58 12.23
C PHE A 502 11.03 1.35 11.71
N GLN A 503 9.80 1.55 11.24
CA GLN A 503 8.99 0.50 10.66
C GLN A 503 9.30 0.33 9.16
N PRO A 504 9.57 -0.89 8.70
CA PRO A 504 9.62 -1.24 7.28
C PRO A 504 8.36 -1.98 6.82
N ASN A 505 8.34 -2.43 5.56
CA ASN A 505 7.18 -2.97 4.84
C ASN A 505 6.07 -1.90 4.63
N THR A 506 6.41 -0.61 4.57
CA THR A 506 5.47 0.51 4.43
C THR A 506 5.58 1.25 3.08
N LEU A 507 6.58 0.89 2.26
CA LEU A 507 6.79 1.44 0.93
C LEU A 507 6.31 0.46 -0.15
N CYS A 508 5.33 0.85 -0.96
CA CYS A 508 4.81 0.04 -2.06
C CYS A 508 4.46 0.88 -3.31
N TRP A 509 4.43 0.27 -4.49
CA TRP A 509 4.11 0.91 -5.77
C TRP A 509 2.69 0.58 -6.21
N CYS A 510 1.91 1.60 -6.60
CA CYS A 510 0.62 1.43 -7.26
C CYS A 510 0.77 1.72 -8.75
N GLU A 511 0.77 0.64 -9.55
CA GLU A 511 0.98 0.71 -11.00
C GLU A 511 -0.14 1.49 -11.70
N LEU A 512 -1.41 1.22 -11.38
CA LEU A 512 -2.55 1.88 -12.00
C LEU A 512 -2.55 3.42 -11.82
N LEU A 513 -1.94 3.91 -10.74
CA LEU A 513 -1.90 5.34 -10.40
C LEU A 513 -0.53 6.00 -10.64
N HIS A 514 0.49 5.25 -11.06
CA HIS A 514 1.86 5.75 -11.24
C HIS A 514 2.41 6.50 -10.02
N GLY A 515 2.37 5.88 -8.84
CA GLY A 515 2.99 6.45 -7.64
C GLY A 515 3.21 5.45 -6.52
N TRP A 516 4.08 5.82 -5.59
CA TRP A 516 4.33 5.03 -4.38
C TRP A 516 3.40 5.44 -3.26
N VAL A 517 3.03 4.50 -2.40
CA VAL A 517 2.49 4.76 -1.06
C VAL A 517 3.62 4.55 -0.06
N ALA A 518 3.80 5.50 0.85
CA ALA A 518 4.84 5.46 1.87
C ALA A 518 4.33 5.97 3.23
N ALA A 519 4.99 5.56 4.31
CA ALA A 519 4.81 6.14 5.65
C ALA A 519 4.99 7.67 5.60
N TYR A 520 4.01 8.40 6.13
CA TYR A 520 3.98 9.86 6.07
C TYR A 520 4.37 10.47 7.43
N PRO A 521 5.58 11.04 7.59
CA PRO A 521 6.06 11.54 8.87
C PRO A 521 5.32 12.82 9.28
N THR A 522 4.22 12.63 10.01
CA THR A 522 3.38 13.67 10.62
C THR A 522 2.94 13.22 12.01
N THR A 523 2.13 14.03 12.70
CA THR A 523 1.52 13.65 13.99
C THR A 523 0.45 12.56 13.88
N THR A 524 0.38 11.84 12.77
CA THR A 524 -0.57 10.75 12.53
C THR A 524 0.13 9.53 11.97
N THR A 525 -0.37 8.35 12.34
CA THR A 525 0.02 7.07 11.75
C THR A 525 -0.66 6.93 10.39
N GLY A 526 -0.16 7.71 9.42
CA GLY A 526 -0.76 7.86 8.10
C GLY A 526 0.16 7.42 6.97
N LEU A 527 -0.46 7.12 5.82
CA LEU A 527 0.24 6.84 4.56
C LEU A 527 -0.08 7.94 3.56
N ALA A 528 0.93 8.36 2.81
CA ALA A 528 0.80 9.32 1.73
C ALA A 528 1.21 8.73 0.39
N PHE A 529 0.51 9.18 -0.65
CA PHE A 529 0.81 8.86 -2.03
C PHE A 529 1.79 9.88 -2.63
N LEU A 530 2.79 9.35 -3.33
CA LEU A 530 3.90 10.04 -3.97
C LEU A 530 3.82 9.75 -5.48
N HIS A 531 3.16 10.63 -6.23
CA HIS A 531 3.05 10.49 -7.68
C HIS A 531 4.43 10.57 -8.35
N ALA A 532 4.70 9.70 -9.35
CA ALA A 532 6.01 9.52 -9.96
C ALA A 532 6.68 10.82 -10.44
N ARG A 533 5.91 11.79 -10.93
CA ARG A 533 6.41 13.08 -11.43
C ARG A 533 6.45 14.20 -10.38
N PHE A 534 5.72 14.06 -9.28
CA PHE A 534 5.60 15.09 -8.24
C PHE A 534 5.72 14.51 -6.82
N PRO A 535 6.76 13.71 -6.52
CA PRO A 535 6.89 13.07 -5.20
C PRO A 535 7.07 14.11 -4.08
N SER A 536 7.57 15.30 -4.40
CA SER A 536 7.71 16.42 -3.46
C SER A 536 6.39 17.04 -2.97
N GLN A 537 5.23 16.60 -3.46
CA GLN A 537 3.90 16.98 -2.98
C GLN A 537 3.07 15.75 -2.58
N PRO A 538 3.40 15.10 -1.45
CA PRO A 538 2.63 14.00 -0.89
C PRO A 538 1.16 14.37 -0.66
N LYS A 539 0.25 13.45 -0.97
CA LYS A 539 -1.19 13.55 -0.65
C LYS A 539 -1.54 12.42 0.32
N SER A 540 -2.11 12.74 1.48
CA SER A 540 -2.55 11.74 2.46
C SER A 540 -3.65 10.85 1.85
N VAL A 541 -3.49 9.52 1.97
CA VAL A 541 -4.42 8.51 1.44
C VAL A 541 -4.94 7.54 2.50
N PHE A 542 -4.30 7.47 3.67
CA PHE A 542 -4.77 6.66 4.80
C PHE A 542 -4.40 7.34 6.12
N SER A 543 -5.33 7.34 7.09
CA SER A 543 -5.06 7.75 8.47
C SER A 543 -5.51 6.67 9.44
N GLY A 544 -4.55 6.08 10.16
CA GLY A 544 -4.81 5.15 11.26
C GLY A 544 -4.96 5.84 12.62
N SER A 545 -5.38 5.04 13.61
CA SER A 545 -5.24 5.31 15.05
C SER A 545 -3.93 4.72 15.58
N HIS A 546 -3.66 3.45 15.27
CA HIS A 546 -2.50 2.70 15.79
C HIS A 546 -1.28 2.77 14.87
N ASN A 547 -0.13 2.31 15.37
CA ASN A 547 1.12 2.27 14.60
C ASN A 547 1.00 1.31 13.41
N LEU A 548 1.27 1.82 12.22
CA LEU A 548 1.27 1.02 10.99
C LEU A 548 2.45 0.08 11.02
N MET A 549 2.25 -1.20 10.68
CA MET A 549 3.28 -2.24 10.66
C MET A 549 3.63 -2.70 9.24
N SER A 550 2.68 -2.73 8.32
CA SER A 550 2.90 -3.11 6.92
C SER A 550 1.82 -2.53 6.01
N ALA A 551 2.15 -2.24 4.75
CA ALA A 551 1.24 -1.79 3.72
C ALA A 551 1.51 -2.51 2.39
N SER A 552 0.46 -2.79 1.62
CA SER A 552 0.55 -3.41 0.29
C SER A 552 -0.52 -2.84 -0.65
N THR A 553 -0.15 -2.61 -1.90
CA THR A 553 -1.04 -2.16 -2.98
C THR A 553 -1.33 -3.29 -3.96
N GLY A 554 -2.56 -3.32 -4.49
CA GLY A 554 -2.91 -4.23 -5.58
C GLY A 554 -2.13 -3.94 -6.87
N SER A 555 -1.82 -4.99 -7.63
CA SER A 555 -1.25 -4.86 -8.99
C SER A 555 -2.33 -4.52 -10.03
N ALA A 556 -3.49 -5.16 -9.91
CA ALA A 556 -4.59 -5.08 -10.86
C ALA A 556 -5.80 -4.22 -10.38
N HIS A 557 -5.68 -3.61 -9.21
CA HIS A 557 -6.70 -2.74 -8.61
C HIS A 557 -6.04 -1.70 -7.67
N PRO A 558 -6.62 -0.50 -7.51
CA PRO A 558 -5.98 0.60 -6.78
C PRO A 558 -6.34 0.60 -5.28
N TYR A 559 -6.37 -0.57 -4.64
CA TYR A 559 -6.67 -0.71 -3.21
C TYR A 559 -5.40 -0.89 -2.39
N LEU A 560 -5.41 -0.25 -1.23
CA LEU A 560 -4.37 -0.29 -0.23
C LEU A 560 -4.84 -1.19 0.92
N LEU A 561 -3.99 -2.14 1.31
CA LEU A 561 -4.16 -2.98 2.49
C LEU A 561 -3.11 -2.55 3.52
N VAL A 562 -3.52 -2.31 4.77
CA VAL A 562 -2.65 -1.81 5.85
C VAL A 562 -2.84 -2.67 7.09
N GLY A 563 -1.74 -3.19 7.63
CA GLY A 563 -1.73 -3.91 8.92
C GLY A 563 -1.13 -3.05 10.03
N CYS A 564 -1.73 -3.10 11.22
CA CYS A 564 -1.35 -2.25 12.36
C CYS A 564 -0.87 -3.07 13.58
N ALA A 565 -0.30 -2.37 14.57
CA ALA A 565 0.36 -2.96 15.75
C ALA A 565 -0.60 -3.54 16.80
N ASP A 566 -1.83 -3.03 16.80
CA ASP A 566 -3.02 -3.51 17.50
C ASP A 566 -3.58 -4.83 16.96
N GLY A 567 -3.14 -5.27 15.78
CA GLY A 567 -3.68 -6.44 15.09
C GLY A 567 -4.81 -6.13 14.09
N SER A 568 -5.19 -4.85 13.90
CA SER A 568 -6.20 -4.45 12.91
C SER A 568 -5.65 -4.46 11.49
N VAL A 569 -6.52 -4.78 10.54
CA VAL A 569 -6.24 -4.79 9.10
C VAL A 569 -7.24 -3.92 8.39
N TRP A 570 -6.76 -2.92 7.65
CA TRP A 570 -7.58 -1.92 6.97
C TRP A 570 -7.45 -2.01 5.46
N SER A 571 -8.56 -1.79 4.74
CA SER A 571 -8.58 -1.59 3.29
C SER A 571 -9.14 -0.21 2.93
N ALA A 572 -8.53 0.44 1.92
CA ALA A 572 -8.97 1.74 1.42
C ALA A 572 -8.69 1.89 -0.08
N SER A 573 -9.61 2.54 -0.81
CA SER A 573 -9.40 2.91 -2.22
C SER A 573 -8.46 4.12 -2.33
N LEU A 574 -7.36 3.95 -3.08
CA LEU A 574 -6.45 5.05 -3.40
C LEU A 574 -7.09 6.06 -4.35
N VAL A 575 -7.90 5.59 -5.32
CA VAL A 575 -8.65 6.45 -6.26
C VAL A 575 -9.58 7.38 -5.49
N ALA A 576 -10.44 6.82 -4.62
CA ALA A 576 -11.37 7.62 -3.82
C ALA A 576 -10.64 8.64 -2.94
N SER A 577 -9.52 8.22 -2.32
CA SER A 577 -8.72 9.08 -1.44
C SER A 577 -8.03 10.24 -2.18
N LEU A 578 -7.52 9.99 -3.40
CA LEU A 578 -6.77 10.99 -4.19
C LEU A 578 -7.68 11.97 -4.92
N PHE A 579 -8.73 11.48 -5.57
CA PHE A 579 -9.61 12.28 -6.43
C PHE A 579 -10.85 12.84 -5.70
N ARG A 580 -10.92 12.65 -4.36
CA ARG A 580 -12.00 13.13 -3.47
C ARG A 580 -12.48 14.55 -3.76
N GLU A 581 -13.79 14.68 -3.93
CA GLU A 581 -14.50 15.96 -3.94
C GLU A 581 -14.80 16.48 -2.53
N ARG A 582 -14.91 17.80 -2.36
CA ARG A 582 -15.01 18.47 -1.04
C ARG A 582 -16.20 18.00 -0.18
N LYS A 583 -17.29 17.53 -0.79
CA LYS A 583 -18.52 17.11 -0.10
C LYS A 583 -18.64 15.59 0.10
N MET A 584 -17.78 14.79 -0.51
CA MET A 584 -17.88 13.33 -0.41
C MET A 584 -16.98 12.77 0.70
N PRO A 585 -17.53 12.01 1.67
CA PRO A 585 -16.70 11.24 2.58
C PRO A 585 -15.92 10.18 1.79
N VAL A 586 -14.66 9.97 2.16
CA VAL A 586 -13.91 8.80 1.72
C VAL A 586 -13.92 7.80 2.85
N TRP A 587 -14.10 6.53 2.51
CA TRP A 587 -14.26 5.44 3.45
C TRP A 587 -12.99 4.58 3.52
N LYS A 588 -12.79 3.94 4.67
CA LYS A 588 -11.87 2.82 4.89
C LYS A 588 -12.67 1.70 5.57
N GLN A 589 -12.33 0.45 5.30
CA GLN A 589 -12.96 -0.72 5.91
C GLN A 589 -11.95 -1.40 6.83
N GLU A 590 -12.34 -1.67 8.08
CA GLU A 590 -11.61 -2.64 8.89
C GLU A 590 -12.05 -4.05 8.49
N VAL A 591 -11.10 -4.88 8.06
CA VAL A 591 -11.35 -6.21 7.51
C VAL A 591 -11.48 -7.22 8.66
N PHE A 592 -10.53 -7.16 9.58
CA PHE A 592 -10.53 -7.93 10.82
C PHE A 592 -9.55 -7.33 11.83
N GLU A 593 -9.79 -7.64 13.10
CA GLU A 593 -8.86 -7.40 14.20
C GLU A 593 -8.39 -8.75 14.75
N ASN A 594 -7.09 -8.91 14.96
CA ASN A 594 -6.49 -10.06 15.61
C ASN A 594 -6.05 -9.68 17.02
N GLU A 595 -6.56 -10.37 18.04
CA GLU A 595 -6.11 -10.26 19.42
C GLU A 595 -5.33 -11.52 19.82
N TYR A 596 -4.09 -11.37 20.34
CA TYR A 596 -3.38 -12.48 20.99
C TYR A 596 -3.41 -12.33 22.52
N ARG A 597 -3.57 -13.45 23.21
CA ARG A 597 -3.38 -13.56 24.66
C ARG A 597 -2.42 -14.71 24.99
N PRO A 598 -1.35 -14.47 25.79
CA PRO A 598 -0.50 -15.54 26.28
C PRO A 598 -1.30 -16.49 27.19
N PRO A 599 -0.83 -17.75 27.38
CA PRO A 599 -1.42 -18.62 28.40
C PRO A 599 -1.31 -17.91 29.77
N ALA A 600 -2.35 -18.03 30.60
CA ALA A 600 -2.32 -17.43 31.93
C ALA A 600 -1.17 -18.04 32.75
N ASP A 601 -0.31 -17.18 33.33
CA ASP A 601 0.75 -17.61 34.23
C ASP A 601 0.14 -18.42 35.38
N GLY A 602 0.42 -19.72 35.37
CA GLY A 602 -0.23 -20.67 36.25
C GLY A 602 0.19 -20.47 37.70
N GLY A 603 -0.66 -19.80 38.48
CA GLY A 603 -0.76 -20.09 39.91
C GLY A 603 -0.88 -21.61 40.08
N SER A 604 0.06 -22.20 40.82
CA SER A 604 0.42 -23.62 40.74
C SER A 604 -0.77 -24.59 40.71
N THR A 605 -1.13 -25.12 39.53
CA THR A 605 -1.71 -26.47 39.31
C THR A 605 -2.05 -26.81 37.85
N SER A 606 -2.29 -25.85 36.95
CA SER A 606 -2.71 -26.16 35.57
C SER A 606 -1.54 -26.19 34.57
N THR A 607 -1.15 -27.38 34.12
CA THR A 607 -0.22 -27.58 32.98
C THR A 607 -0.93 -27.26 31.66
N SER A 608 -1.15 -25.98 31.35
CA SER A 608 -1.63 -25.56 30.03
C SER A 608 -0.59 -25.91 28.97
N THR A 609 -0.94 -26.82 28.06
CA THR A 609 -0.11 -27.19 26.90
C THR A 609 -0.31 -26.25 25.71
N LEU A 610 -1.14 -25.21 25.84
CA LEU A 610 -1.41 -24.23 24.80
C LEU A 610 -0.28 -23.18 24.70
N ARG A 611 0.09 -22.81 23.47
CA ARG A 611 0.99 -21.68 23.18
C ARG A 611 0.38 -20.31 23.53
N GLY A 612 -0.94 -20.25 23.63
CA GLY A 612 -1.73 -19.03 23.81
C GLY A 612 -3.06 -19.16 23.07
N ALA A 613 -3.86 -18.10 23.14
CA ALA A 613 -5.11 -17.97 22.41
C ALA A 613 -5.05 -16.78 21.45
N VAL A 614 -5.67 -16.93 20.28
CA VAL A 614 -5.93 -15.86 19.32
C VAL A 614 -7.44 -15.73 19.14
N ARG A 615 -7.93 -14.50 19.17
CA ARG A 615 -9.31 -14.14 18.79
C ARG A 615 -9.28 -13.29 17.52
N VAL A 616 -10.08 -13.65 16.53
CA VAL A 616 -10.25 -12.86 15.30
C VAL A 616 -11.66 -12.26 15.28
N LEU A 617 -11.73 -10.93 15.36
CA LEU A 617 -12.97 -10.16 15.23
C LEU A 617 -13.18 -9.77 13.77
N GLN A 618 -14.44 -9.80 13.30
CA GLN A 618 -14.83 -9.54 11.92
C GLN A 618 -16.23 -8.93 11.88
N GLY A 619 -16.60 -8.29 10.75
CA GLY A 619 -17.93 -7.69 10.57
C GLY A 619 -18.02 -6.22 10.98
N PHE A 620 -16.91 -5.48 10.89
CA PHE A 620 -16.86 -4.04 11.15
C PHE A 620 -17.60 -3.24 10.06
N VAL A 621 -18.03 -2.02 10.42
CA VAL A 621 -18.70 -1.07 9.52
C VAL A 621 -17.65 -0.15 8.87
N PRO A 622 -17.82 0.32 7.61
CA PRO A 622 -16.93 1.30 7.02
C PRO A 622 -16.80 2.59 7.87
N GLU A 623 -15.57 3.05 8.07
CA GLU A 623 -15.26 4.30 8.75
C GLU A 623 -14.86 5.40 7.78
N THR A 624 -15.00 6.67 8.17
CA THR A 624 -14.49 7.80 7.38
C THR A 624 -12.96 7.89 7.46
N ASN A 625 -12.29 7.76 6.31
CA ASN A 625 -10.85 7.97 6.14
C ASN A 625 -10.53 9.48 6.04
N ILE A 626 -10.66 10.16 7.17
CA ILE A 626 -10.36 11.59 7.31
C ILE A 626 -9.28 11.77 8.35
N GLU A 627 -8.16 12.39 7.97
CA GLU A 627 -7.14 12.82 8.92
C GLU A 627 -7.75 13.85 9.88
N PRO A 628 -7.80 13.61 11.21
CA PRO A 628 -8.43 14.51 12.18
C PRO A 628 -7.59 15.77 12.38
N THR A 629 -7.65 16.68 11.42
CA THR A 629 -6.83 17.88 11.42
C THR A 629 -7.35 18.86 12.46
N ARG A 630 -6.44 19.53 13.18
CA ARG A 630 -6.79 20.52 14.21
C ARG A 630 -7.65 21.69 13.68
N SER A 631 -7.67 21.92 12.36
CA SER A 631 -8.59 22.85 11.68
C SER A 631 -10.01 22.29 11.57
N VAL A 632 -10.19 21.03 11.17
CA VAL A 632 -11.51 20.38 11.08
C VAL A 632 -12.20 20.39 12.45
N PHE A 633 -11.45 20.17 13.54
CA PHE A 633 -11.97 20.35 14.90
C PHE A 633 -12.19 21.80 15.33
N LYS A 634 -11.47 22.80 14.77
CA LYS A 634 -11.83 24.21 14.98
C LYS A 634 -13.19 24.49 14.32
N ASP A 635 -13.42 23.96 13.13
CA ASP A 635 -14.66 24.14 12.38
C ASP A 635 -15.83 23.44 13.10
N TYR A 636 -15.68 22.17 13.53
CA TYR A 636 -16.67 21.49 14.37
C TYR A 636 -16.92 22.19 15.72
N ARG A 637 -15.88 22.69 16.40
CA ARG A 637 -16.05 23.45 17.65
C ARG A 637 -16.74 24.78 17.44
N LEU A 638 -16.47 25.46 16.31
CA LEU A 638 -17.14 26.69 15.92
C LEU A 638 -18.61 26.42 15.60
N GLN A 639 -18.90 25.36 14.86
CA GLN A 639 -20.25 24.94 14.51
C GLN A 639 -21.06 24.54 15.76
N ALA A 640 -20.52 23.70 16.64
CA ALA A 640 -21.15 23.36 17.91
C ALA A 640 -21.31 24.56 18.86
N ALA A 641 -20.41 25.56 18.78
CA ALA A 641 -20.56 26.82 19.52
C ALA A 641 -21.66 27.72 18.94
N LEU A 642 -21.82 27.75 17.61
CA LEU A 642 -22.91 28.45 16.92
C LEU A 642 -24.27 27.79 17.21
N GLU A 643 -24.34 26.46 17.22
CA GLU A 643 -25.54 25.69 17.59
C GLU A 643 -25.93 25.95 19.06
N ARG A 644 -24.96 25.97 19.98
CA ARG A 644 -25.21 26.38 21.39
C ARG A 644 -25.62 27.84 21.53
N ALA A 645 -25.13 28.73 20.67
CA ALA A 645 -25.55 30.14 20.64
C ALA A 645 -26.93 30.34 20.00
N GLY A 646 -27.43 29.38 19.21
CA GLY A 646 -28.77 29.37 18.62
C GLY A 646 -29.88 28.91 19.57
N ALA A 647 -29.55 28.35 20.75
CA ALA A 647 -30.54 27.90 21.72
C ALA A 647 -31.19 29.10 22.45
N PRO A 648 -32.52 29.27 22.42
CA PRO A 648 -33.18 30.43 23.02
C PRO A 648 -33.11 30.39 24.55
N THR A 649 -32.37 31.33 25.14
CA THR A 649 -32.27 31.46 26.60
C THR A 649 -33.63 31.83 27.21
N LYS A 650 -34.26 30.91 27.95
CA LYS A 650 -35.44 31.20 28.78
C LYS A 650 -35.10 32.24 29.85
N GLY A 651 -35.49 33.49 29.59
CA GLY A 651 -35.17 34.64 30.44
C GLY A 651 -35.82 34.58 31.84
N LYS A 652 -35.09 35.07 32.85
CA LYS A 652 -35.66 35.37 34.17
C LYS A 652 -36.66 36.52 34.06
N LYS A 653 -37.95 36.24 34.35
CA LYS A 653 -38.99 37.25 34.53
C LYS A 653 -38.69 38.15 35.73
N ARG A 654 -39.01 39.45 35.63
CA ARG A 654 -39.46 40.26 36.77
C ARG A 654 -40.54 41.28 36.34
N ASP A 655 -41.78 40.87 36.60
CA ASP A 655 -43.03 41.63 36.85
C ASP A 655 -43.44 42.89 36.04
N ARG A 656 -44.51 42.67 35.21
CA ARG A 656 -45.88 43.28 35.26
C ARG A 656 -46.08 44.81 35.02
N PRO A 657 -47.33 45.28 34.66
CA PRO A 657 -48.49 44.58 34.05
C PRO A 657 -49.31 45.35 32.96
N ARG A 658 -50.13 44.60 32.18
CA ARG A 658 -51.40 45.01 31.49
C ARG A 658 -51.31 46.06 30.34
N GLU A 659 -52.21 46.13 29.34
CA GLU A 659 -53.60 45.64 29.10
C GLU A 659 -53.72 44.90 27.72
N ALA A 660 -54.54 43.83 27.57
CA ALA A 660 -55.85 43.72 26.84
C ALA A 660 -55.77 43.97 25.30
N PHE A 661 -56.39 43.23 24.35
CA PHE A 661 -57.54 42.28 24.21
C PHE A 661 -57.07 41.03 23.38
N VAL A 662 -57.53 39.77 23.53
CA VAL A 662 -58.87 39.14 23.32
C VAL A 662 -59.32 39.07 21.84
N ASP A 663 -59.03 37.94 21.17
CA ASP A 663 -59.96 36.88 20.67
C ASP A 663 -59.08 35.86 19.87
N ASP A 664 -59.07 34.55 20.16
CA ASP A 664 -60.11 33.51 19.96
C ASP A 664 -60.34 33.18 18.46
N SER A 665 -60.42 31.91 18.02
CA SER A 665 -60.26 30.62 18.72
C SER A 665 -60.10 29.45 17.74
N GLU A 666 -59.79 28.25 18.28
CA GLU A 666 -60.15 26.92 17.73
C GLU A 666 -59.50 26.42 16.40
N ALA A 667 -59.21 25.12 16.22
CA ALA A 667 -59.26 23.95 17.13
C ALA A 667 -58.41 22.78 16.63
N SER A 668 -58.25 21.77 17.50
CA SER A 668 -57.80 20.40 17.24
C SER A 668 -56.30 20.19 16.89
N GLY A 669 -55.54 19.33 17.56
CA GLY A 669 -55.90 18.36 18.61
C GLY A 669 -55.37 16.97 18.26
N GLY A 670 -54.15 16.67 18.68
CA GLY A 670 -53.49 15.38 18.44
C GLY A 670 -52.30 15.23 19.38
N GLU A 671 -52.39 14.25 20.28
CA GLU A 671 -51.42 14.00 21.35
C GLU A 671 -50.23 13.18 20.82
N ALA A 672 -49.00 13.55 21.21
CA ALA A 672 -47.86 12.62 21.24
C ALA A 672 -46.75 13.15 22.17
N GLU A 673 -46.62 12.46 23.29
CA GLU A 673 -45.49 12.29 24.21
C GLU A 673 -44.25 13.20 24.11
N THR A 674 -43.94 13.80 25.26
CA THR A 674 -42.67 14.47 25.57
C THR A 674 -41.47 13.53 25.48
N ALA A 675 -40.63 13.69 24.45
CA ALA A 675 -39.28 13.14 24.47
C ALA A 675 -38.49 13.74 25.64
N ALA A 676 -38.02 12.88 26.55
CA ALA A 676 -37.12 13.27 27.63
C ALA A 676 -35.77 13.73 27.06
N ALA A 677 -35.11 14.66 27.76
CA ALA A 677 -33.82 15.19 27.35
C ALA A 677 -32.73 14.11 27.38
N ASP A 678 -32.00 13.96 26.29
CA ASP A 678 -30.76 13.18 26.28
C ASP A 678 -29.59 14.08 26.69
N GLU A 679 -29.10 13.90 27.92
CA GLU A 679 -27.91 14.57 28.43
C GLU A 679 -26.65 13.86 27.95
N GLY A 680 -25.92 14.47 27.02
CA GLY A 680 -24.46 14.50 27.10
C GLY A 680 -23.66 13.85 25.98
N GLN A 681 -23.52 14.56 24.86
CA GLN A 681 -22.30 14.48 24.05
C GLN A 681 -21.30 15.58 24.46
N ARG A 682 -20.38 15.18 25.34
CA ARG A 682 -19.24 15.98 25.80
C ARG A 682 -18.12 15.99 24.74
N PRO A 683 -17.30 17.04 24.66
CA PRO A 683 -16.16 17.11 23.72
C PRO A 683 -14.94 16.30 24.23
N VAL A 684 -15.15 15.04 24.64
CA VAL A 684 -14.10 14.14 25.14
C VAL A 684 -13.31 13.50 23.99
N GLU A 685 -13.99 13.33 22.85
CA GLU A 685 -13.52 12.62 21.65
C GLU A 685 -12.08 12.91 21.23
N PHE A 686 -11.57 14.15 21.32
CA PHE A 686 -10.20 14.44 20.89
C PHE A 686 -9.12 13.94 21.86
N MET A 687 -9.38 13.95 23.18
CA MET A 687 -8.43 13.38 24.13
C MET A 687 -8.54 11.86 24.13
N ASP A 688 -9.76 11.30 24.13
CA ASP A 688 -9.97 9.86 23.96
C ASP A 688 -9.31 9.35 22.67
N TYR A 689 -9.44 10.09 21.57
CA TYR A 689 -8.81 9.77 20.28
C TYR A 689 -7.28 9.85 20.31
N LEU A 690 -6.67 10.72 21.13
CA LEU A 690 -5.22 10.77 21.30
C LEU A 690 -4.72 9.68 22.25
N ASP A 691 -5.42 9.46 23.35
CA ASP A 691 -5.09 8.45 24.36
C ASP A 691 -5.19 7.03 23.76
N ALA A 692 -6.18 6.78 22.88
CA ALA A 692 -6.30 5.56 22.11
C ALA A 692 -5.10 5.27 21.17
N ARG A 693 -4.27 6.28 20.82
CA ARG A 693 -3.08 6.07 19.97
C ARG A 693 -1.85 5.59 20.74
N VAL A 694 -1.85 5.71 22.07
CA VAL A 694 -0.71 5.34 22.93
C VAL A 694 -1.05 4.09 23.75
N VAL A 695 -1.66 3.11 23.09
CA VAL A 695 -1.92 1.78 23.67
C VAL A 695 -0.76 0.84 23.33
N MET A 696 -0.17 0.21 24.35
CA MET A 696 0.79 -0.87 24.18
C MET A 696 0.04 -2.20 24.14
N HIS A 697 -0.02 -2.80 22.96
CA HIS A 697 -0.66 -4.10 22.74
C HIS A 697 0.32 -5.24 23.01
N GLU A 698 -0.21 -6.43 23.33
CA GLU A 698 0.57 -7.67 23.40
C GLU A 698 1.40 -7.86 22.13
N PRO A 699 2.72 -8.14 22.19
CA PRO A 699 3.57 -8.04 21.01
C PRO A 699 3.19 -9.03 19.91
N LEU A 700 2.62 -10.20 20.24
CA LEU A 700 2.21 -11.21 19.27
C LEU A 700 0.84 -10.91 18.61
N THR A 701 0.17 -9.84 19.05
CA THR A 701 -1.09 -9.33 18.45
C THR A 701 -0.84 -8.64 17.11
N ARG A 702 0.29 -7.93 16.96
CA ARG A 702 0.60 -7.10 15.80
C ARG A 702 0.50 -7.85 14.46
N VAL A 703 0.03 -7.16 13.42
CA VAL A 703 0.28 -7.58 12.03
C VAL A 703 1.77 -7.41 11.74
N THR A 704 2.42 -8.39 11.09
CA THR A 704 3.85 -8.30 10.72
C THR A 704 4.06 -7.99 9.24
N VAL A 705 3.23 -8.56 8.36
CA VAL A 705 3.32 -8.42 6.89
C VAL A 705 1.93 -8.53 6.28
N VAL A 706 1.62 -7.67 5.32
CA VAL A 706 0.46 -7.82 4.42
C VAL A 706 0.92 -7.90 2.96
N ALA A 707 0.25 -8.70 2.13
CA ALA A 707 0.57 -8.85 0.72
C ALA A 707 -0.66 -9.21 -0.13
N TRP A 708 -1.00 -8.35 -1.10
CA TRP A 708 -1.90 -8.71 -2.21
C TRP A 708 -1.24 -9.73 -3.14
N ASN A 709 -2.05 -10.60 -3.76
CA ASN A 709 -1.59 -11.46 -4.83
C ASN A 709 -1.37 -10.62 -6.12
N PRO A 710 -0.16 -10.64 -6.73
CA PRO A 710 0.14 -9.85 -7.92
C PRO A 710 -0.53 -10.39 -9.20
N ASN A 711 -1.02 -11.63 -9.19
CA ASN A 711 -1.55 -12.31 -10.37
C ASN A 711 -2.99 -11.86 -10.68
N LEU A 712 -3.27 -11.47 -11.93
CA LEU A 712 -4.56 -10.91 -12.36
C LEU A 712 -5.77 -11.76 -11.93
N ASP A 713 -5.74 -13.05 -12.26
CA ASP A 713 -6.78 -14.05 -11.94
C ASP A 713 -7.07 -14.20 -10.43
N PHE A 714 -6.12 -13.84 -9.57
CA PHE A 714 -6.19 -14.03 -8.11
C PHE A 714 -6.05 -12.71 -7.36
N SER A 715 -6.15 -11.57 -8.04
CA SER A 715 -5.73 -10.26 -7.53
C SER A 715 -6.54 -9.77 -6.31
N CYS A 716 -7.75 -10.30 -6.11
CA CYS A 716 -8.56 -10.07 -4.91
C CYS A 716 -8.10 -10.88 -3.68
N TRP A 717 -7.13 -11.77 -3.80
CA TRP A 717 -6.59 -12.51 -2.66
C TRP A 717 -5.55 -11.70 -1.89
N ALA A 718 -5.73 -11.62 -0.57
CA ALA A 718 -4.79 -11.01 0.36
C ALA A 718 -4.23 -12.05 1.34
N ALA A 719 -2.94 -11.93 1.65
CA ALA A 719 -2.29 -12.64 2.75
C ALA A 719 -1.91 -11.67 3.87
N VAL A 720 -2.23 -12.02 5.12
CA VAL A 720 -1.90 -11.24 6.32
C VAL A 720 -1.23 -12.15 7.34
N ALA A 721 -0.02 -11.79 7.76
CA ALA A 721 0.74 -12.46 8.80
C ALA A 721 0.63 -11.72 10.14
N MET A 722 0.46 -12.48 11.22
CA MET A 722 0.34 -11.98 12.59
C MET A 722 1.52 -12.44 13.45
N GLY A 723 1.87 -11.64 14.46
CA GLY A 723 2.99 -11.91 15.37
C GLY A 723 2.88 -13.27 16.08
N SER A 724 1.67 -13.74 16.31
CA SER A 724 1.31 -15.03 16.91
C SER A 724 1.73 -16.26 16.09
N GLY A 725 2.25 -16.08 14.87
CA GLY A 725 2.60 -17.16 13.93
C GLY A 725 1.43 -17.64 13.05
N LEU A 726 0.25 -17.06 13.25
CA LEU A 726 -0.91 -17.25 12.39
C LEU A 726 -0.74 -16.43 11.10
N VAL A 727 -1.15 -17.01 9.97
CA VAL A 727 -1.34 -16.28 8.71
C VAL A 727 -2.77 -16.53 8.23
N ARG A 728 -3.45 -15.46 7.80
CA ARG A 728 -4.75 -15.51 7.14
C ARG A 728 -4.56 -15.24 5.66
N VAL A 729 -5.07 -16.11 4.80
CA VAL A 729 -5.25 -15.86 3.37
C VAL A 729 -6.75 -15.75 3.12
N MET A 730 -7.19 -14.69 2.44
CA MET A 730 -8.62 -14.40 2.25
C MET A 730 -8.89 -13.76 0.89
N ASP A 731 -10.08 -14.01 0.35
CA ASP A 731 -10.63 -13.20 -0.75
C ASP A 731 -11.23 -11.91 -0.20
N MET A 732 -11.01 -10.83 -0.94
CA MET A 732 -11.44 -9.46 -0.63
C MET A 732 -12.38 -8.91 -1.71
N GLY A 733 -12.66 -9.70 -2.75
CA GLY A 733 -13.54 -9.32 -3.85
C GLY A 733 -14.98 -9.12 -3.38
N VAL A 734 -15.56 -7.97 -3.72
CA VAL A 734 -16.98 -7.64 -3.54
C VAL A 734 -17.74 -7.61 -4.87
N GLU A 735 -19.06 -7.69 -4.77
CA GLU A 735 -20.03 -7.64 -5.88
C GLU A 735 -20.87 -6.37 -5.81
#